data_AF-A0A651DH36-F1
#
_entry.id   AF-A0A651DH36-F1
#
_cell.length_a   1.000
_cell.length_b   1.000
_cell.length_c   1.000
_cell.angle_alpha   90.00
_cell.angle_beta   90.00
_cell.angle_gamma   90.00
#
_symmetry.space_group_name_H-M   'P 1'
#
loop_
_entity.id
_entity.type
_entity.pdbx_description
1 polymer ?
#
loop_
_entity_poly.entity_id
_entity_poly.type
_entity_poly.pdbx_seq_one_letter_code
_entity_poly.pdbx_strand_id
1 'polypeptide(L)'
;MEARFATRTDLTSLQSGMVYHHLREGRNAGTDVVQVEVVCSEEIDAPRLRRAWAEVVGREAALRMSARWEGVSEPEAVIHPTVPLEFDEVDFSALDPDEAARQFRAALHRDEVRGFDLGEPPLMRVTLYRLPEGETRLVWTLHHLIADGWSYALVLDDVFTLYDGWGRDEAPELPERPSFERFAEWLEERSGEGDREFWKGMLEGIEEPSPLPGERSGSGAAEPQPRRYLHEQLDPAELDRLRSVAESADATLNNAIQAAWALTLSRYGAGDDLVLGTIRGGRAGTIPGARETVGLFIQTLPLRVRLQKDRTLGELLGELRRAWVETRDHEHVSVSDVQRWSGVPAGTLPFRSVLNVQDPFWGDHLTGRDGPWSTRSVILHNRLVYPLTVAVNAGATLDIRFEFDPGQLDEAVMEGVLSHFGSLLRRFAESPDRTLAELDVLPPADRTRLLALGGRAPTELVSTDPVHLQVQRQAEQEPDATAIRFGDLDWSYAELDAQVNRIARRLIGSGVAVGDRVGIAMERGPEMVAAMLGVMKAGAAYVPVDPHYPADRVRLMVEDAGLVVLLTQTRLVESRRIPLDSDAVLLAVDDPAQGWADESALPPERTVDPSDLAYVIYTSGSTGRPKGVMVEHRNVVNFFRGMDEAVGDPGGSSWLAVTSISFDISVLELLWTLSRGARVVLYPERERLPATTGRAAGRASTAAASGAGPGGATGTMEFSLFYFSAEGGEGEAAPAPGRERYRLLLEGSRIADEGGLSAIWTPERHFHEFGGIYPNPSVAAAAVAAITERVGIRSGSVVLPLHDTIRVAEEWSVVDNLSNGRVGLSFASGWHDRDFIFAPENFEDRKEVMFREIETLRALWRGESITRMAPKGEVELRVHPRPVQPELPFWITAGGSPETFRRAGELGGNLLTHLLGQSPDELESKIQVYRDAWKAAGHPGHGHVSLMLHTYIGDDLDEVRAIVWDPFRNYLRTSVGLIKAMAQGDGKDLQMAELSDEDMEALLDHAFDRYFETSALMGTMESNLEMVADLRLRGVDEVACLIDFGIDDDLTLRSIARIPELMRRANEAGPAEDGNGAASAASAASAEAVVPSLPSMVPAAGSLPDSVGDAIRTYGITHLQCTPSMARLILAESDPGLDHLDTLLIGGEAFPGRLAERLLERMDGARVLNMYGPTETTIWSSTQRVDHAVASGAIVPLGDPIANTGMYVVDAEGRLVPFGVPGELLIGGAGVVRGYLDRPGLTAERFIDSPIDGVEGRLYR
;
A
#
# COMPACT_ATOMS: atom_id res chain seq x y z
N MET A 1 30.71 62.06 -23.00
CA MET A 1 29.76 61.75 -21.91
C MET A 1 28.63 60.90 -22.50
N GLU A 2 28.99 59.73 -23.00
CA GLU A 2 28.08 58.65 -23.42
C GLU A 2 28.59 57.40 -22.68
N ALA A 3 28.25 57.32 -21.39
CA ALA A 3 28.36 56.05 -20.68
C ALA A 3 27.18 55.21 -21.16
N ARG A 4 27.49 54.22 -22.00
CA ARG A 4 26.57 53.30 -22.66
C ARG A 4 25.71 52.58 -21.61
N PHE A 5 24.40 52.71 -21.70
CA PHE A 5 23.44 51.99 -20.85
C PHE A 5 23.54 50.47 -21.14
N ALA A 6 23.31 49.63 -20.13
CA ALA A 6 23.15 48.19 -20.31
C ALA A 6 21.91 47.92 -21.19
N THR A 7 22.03 46.95 -22.11
CA THR A 7 20.90 46.52 -22.95
C THR A 7 20.05 45.53 -22.16
N ARG A 8 18.73 45.60 -22.31
CA ARG A 8 17.77 44.68 -21.69
C ARG A 8 17.00 43.93 -22.77
N THR A 9 16.78 42.65 -22.54
CA THR A 9 15.98 41.76 -23.40
C THR A 9 15.30 40.74 -22.51
N ASP A 10 14.23 40.12 -22.98
CA ASP A 10 13.54 39.09 -22.21
C ASP A 10 14.39 37.81 -22.14
N LEU A 11 14.27 37.09 -21.02
CA LEU A 11 14.87 35.75 -20.91
C LEU A 11 13.99 34.76 -21.65
N THR A 12 14.62 33.80 -22.35
CA THR A 12 13.87 32.67 -22.92
C THR A 12 13.18 31.88 -21.81
N SER A 13 12.06 31.20 -22.10
CA SER A 13 11.33 30.39 -21.10
C SER A 13 12.23 29.39 -20.35
N LEU A 14 13.23 28.81 -21.04
CA LEU A 14 14.22 27.92 -20.40
C LEU A 14 15.11 28.66 -19.39
N GLN A 15 15.64 29.83 -19.77
CA GLN A 15 16.45 30.65 -18.89
C GLN A 15 15.65 31.15 -17.68
N SER A 16 14.38 31.52 -17.88
CA SER A 16 13.46 31.88 -16.80
C SER A 16 13.20 30.70 -15.84
N GLY A 17 13.11 29.47 -16.36
CA GLY A 17 13.06 28.25 -15.55
C GLY A 17 14.30 28.08 -14.66
N MET A 18 15.51 28.26 -15.20
CA MET A 18 16.76 28.19 -14.43
C MET A 18 16.82 29.26 -13.32
N VAL A 19 16.36 30.49 -13.60
CA VAL A 19 16.25 31.54 -12.57
C VAL A 19 15.29 31.12 -11.46
N TYR A 20 14.16 30.50 -11.78
CA TYR A 20 13.22 29.98 -10.78
C TYR A 20 13.83 28.86 -9.92
N HIS A 21 14.56 27.92 -10.53
CA HIS A 21 15.29 26.87 -9.80
C HIS A 21 16.31 27.47 -8.82
N HIS A 22 17.10 28.44 -9.29
CA HIS A 22 18.06 29.17 -8.48
C HIS A 22 17.42 29.86 -7.26
N LEU A 23 16.26 30.50 -7.45
CA LEU A 23 15.53 31.16 -6.36
C LEU A 23 14.96 30.18 -5.32
N ARG A 24 14.60 28.97 -5.74
CA ARG A 24 14.03 27.94 -4.85
C ARG A 24 15.09 27.20 -4.04
N GLU A 25 16.24 26.91 -4.65
CA GLU A 25 17.31 26.09 -4.06
C GLU A 25 18.37 26.92 -3.31
N GLY A 26 18.40 28.24 -3.54
CA GLY A 26 19.31 29.18 -2.90
C GLY A 26 20.70 29.24 -3.56
N ARG A 27 21.50 30.23 -3.15
CA ARG A 27 22.77 30.63 -3.81
C ARG A 27 23.86 29.53 -3.91
N ASN A 28 23.73 28.42 -3.18
CA ASN A 28 24.79 27.41 -2.98
C ASN A 28 24.45 26.01 -3.53
N ALA A 29 23.41 25.87 -4.36
CA ALA A 29 22.92 24.55 -4.76
C ALA A 29 23.80 23.84 -5.82
N GLY A 30 24.71 24.55 -6.50
CA GLY A 30 25.59 23.97 -7.55
C GLY A 30 24.83 23.49 -8.80
N THR A 31 23.51 23.57 -8.81
CA THR A 31 22.61 23.26 -9.91
C THR A 31 22.85 24.21 -11.09
N ASP A 32 22.85 23.67 -12.31
CA ASP A 32 23.15 24.39 -13.56
C ASP A 32 24.55 25.03 -13.64
N VAL A 33 25.49 24.65 -12.76
CA VAL A 33 26.91 25.00 -12.90
C VAL A 33 27.60 23.96 -13.76
N VAL A 34 28.36 24.42 -14.75
CA VAL A 34 29.15 23.58 -15.64
C VAL A 34 30.62 23.92 -15.49
N GLN A 35 31.48 22.91 -15.39
CA GLN A 35 32.93 23.07 -15.47
C GLN A 35 33.45 22.38 -16.72
N VAL A 36 34.04 23.17 -17.62
CA VAL A 36 34.72 22.71 -18.82
C VAL A 36 36.22 22.62 -18.50
N GLU A 37 36.72 21.40 -18.34
CA GLU A 37 38.12 21.11 -18.07
C GLU A 37 38.85 20.77 -19.37
N VAL A 38 39.90 21.53 -19.68
CA VAL A 38 40.77 21.32 -20.84
C VAL A 38 42.13 20.85 -20.34
N VAL A 39 42.54 19.66 -20.78
CA VAL A 39 43.87 19.11 -20.51
C VAL A 39 44.81 19.57 -21.62
N CYS A 40 45.84 20.33 -21.26
CA CYS A 40 46.70 21.02 -22.21
C CYS A 40 47.96 20.19 -22.51
N SER A 41 48.45 20.23 -23.76
CA SER A 41 49.63 19.47 -24.17
C SER A 41 50.98 20.09 -23.78
N GLU A 42 51.02 21.40 -23.51
CA GLU A 42 52.22 22.16 -23.20
C GLU A 42 51.96 23.19 -22.07
N GLU A 43 53.02 23.82 -21.56
CA GLU A 43 52.93 24.84 -20.51
C GLU A 43 52.26 26.13 -21.01
N ILE A 44 51.43 26.73 -20.14
CA ILE A 44 50.55 27.84 -20.51
C ILE A 44 51.08 29.24 -20.15
N ASP A 45 51.16 30.15 -21.14
CA ASP A 45 51.40 31.60 -20.94
C ASP A 45 50.10 32.24 -20.43
N ALA A 46 49.96 32.28 -19.10
CA ALA A 46 48.77 32.77 -18.44
C ALA A 46 48.43 34.25 -18.78
N PRO A 47 49.38 35.22 -18.83
CA PRO A 47 49.09 36.57 -19.28
C PRO A 47 48.46 36.65 -20.68
N ARG A 48 48.96 35.85 -21.63
CA ARG A 48 48.40 35.80 -22.99
C ARG A 48 47.02 35.16 -23.01
N LEU A 49 46.83 34.06 -22.28
CA LEU A 49 45.55 33.38 -22.17
C LEU A 49 44.49 34.28 -21.54
N ARG A 50 44.85 35.00 -20.46
CA ARG A 50 43.98 35.99 -19.82
C ARG A 50 43.56 37.09 -20.78
N ARG A 51 44.49 37.58 -21.62
CA ARG A 51 44.17 38.56 -22.67
C ARG A 51 43.20 38.01 -23.70
N ALA A 52 43.36 36.74 -24.11
CA ALA A 52 42.50 36.11 -25.10
C ALA A 52 41.06 35.96 -24.58
N TRP A 53 40.91 35.48 -23.34
CA TRP A 53 39.62 35.43 -22.65
C TRP A 53 38.96 36.80 -22.52
N ALA A 54 39.71 37.83 -22.14
CA ALA A 54 39.16 39.18 -21.99
C ALA A 54 38.62 39.74 -23.32
N GLU A 55 39.28 39.44 -24.45
CA GLU A 55 38.82 39.84 -25.79
C GLU A 55 37.54 39.11 -26.18
N VAL A 56 37.47 37.79 -25.97
CA VAL A 56 36.27 36.98 -26.29
C VAL A 56 35.09 37.38 -25.41
N VAL A 57 35.28 37.58 -24.10
CA VAL A 57 34.23 38.09 -23.20
C VAL A 57 33.76 39.49 -23.63
N GLY A 58 34.67 40.35 -24.12
CA GLY A 58 34.31 41.65 -24.66
C GLY A 58 33.46 41.58 -25.94
N ARG A 59 33.71 40.57 -26.78
CA ARG A 59 33.02 40.34 -28.05
C ARG A 59 31.63 39.72 -27.84
N GLU A 60 31.53 38.70 -27.01
CA GLU A 60 30.31 37.89 -26.85
C GLU A 60 29.35 38.49 -25.83
N ALA A 61 28.15 38.87 -26.27
CA ALA A 61 27.14 39.50 -25.42
C ALA A 61 26.63 38.55 -24.31
N ALA A 62 26.44 37.26 -24.63
CA ALA A 62 25.95 36.26 -23.68
C ALA A 62 26.86 36.09 -22.46
N LEU A 63 28.19 36.17 -22.65
CA LEU A 63 29.17 36.07 -21.55
C LEU A 63 29.18 37.29 -20.62
N ARG A 64 28.50 38.37 -21.00
CA ARG A 64 28.36 39.61 -20.22
C ARG A 64 26.95 39.80 -19.66
N MET A 65 26.15 38.74 -19.65
CA MET A 65 24.77 38.77 -19.21
C MET A 65 24.63 38.49 -17.71
N SER A 66 23.64 39.13 -17.07
CA SER A 66 23.06 38.72 -15.78
C SER A 66 21.53 38.68 -15.87
N ALA A 67 20.85 38.09 -14.89
CA ALA A 67 19.39 38.05 -14.81
C ALA A 67 18.85 39.08 -13.82
N ARG A 68 17.66 39.62 -14.08
CA ARG A 68 16.96 40.54 -13.18
C ARG A 68 15.50 40.11 -13.02
N TRP A 69 15.09 39.86 -11.78
CA TRP A 69 13.71 39.49 -11.45
C TRP A 69 13.05 40.47 -10.46
N GLU A 70 13.82 41.35 -9.82
CA GLU A 70 13.29 42.32 -8.86
C GLU A 70 12.64 43.54 -9.53
N GLY A 71 11.38 43.79 -9.18
CA GLY A 71 10.61 44.95 -9.64
C GLY A 71 10.19 44.87 -11.12
N VAL A 72 10.15 43.66 -11.69
CA VAL A 72 9.67 43.34 -13.03
C VAL A 72 8.65 42.20 -12.92
N SER A 73 7.69 42.12 -13.85
CA SER A 73 6.66 41.07 -13.84
C SER A 73 7.20 39.71 -14.31
N GLU A 74 8.23 39.72 -15.16
CA GLU A 74 8.91 38.54 -15.67
C GLU A 74 10.43 38.77 -15.63
N PRO A 75 11.25 37.72 -15.42
CA PRO A 75 12.71 37.84 -15.41
C PRO A 75 13.28 38.35 -16.75
N GLU A 76 14.17 39.34 -16.68
CA GLU A 76 14.83 39.97 -17.85
C GLU A 76 16.34 39.64 -17.87
N ALA A 77 16.94 39.56 -19.05
CA ALA A 77 18.38 39.52 -19.26
C ALA A 77 18.94 40.94 -19.30
N VAL A 78 20.05 41.17 -18.59
CA VAL A 78 20.80 42.43 -18.59
C VAL A 78 22.18 42.21 -19.18
N ILE A 79 22.47 42.85 -20.32
CA ILE A 79 23.74 42.72 -21.03
C ILE A 79 24.62 43.91 -20.69
N HIS A 80 25.72 43.64 -19.99
CA HIS A 80 26.61 44.66 -19.49
C HIS A 80 27.63 45.10 -20.55
N PRO A 81 27.90 46.40 -20.71
CA PRO A 81 28.90 46.88 -21.68
C PRO A 81 30.29 46.28 -21.46
N THR A 82 30.65 46.05 -20.20
CA THR A 82 31.92 45.43 -19.77
C THR A 82 31.69 44.67 -18.47
N VAL A 83 32.33 43.50 -18.32
CA VAL A 83 32.35 42.73 -17.06
C VAL A 83 33.82 42.43 -16.70
N PRO A 84 34.18 42.35 -15.41
CA PRO A 84 35.51 41.91 -15.02
C PRO A 84 35.68 40.41 -15.36
N LEU A 85 36.88 40.02 -15.81
CA LEU A 85 37.24 38.61 -15.97
C LEU A 85 37.85 38.10 -14.67
N GLU A 86 37.17 37.16 -14.00
CA GLU A 86 37.76 36.34 -12.92
C GLU A 86 38.69 35.30 -13.54
N PHE A 87 40.00 35.50 -13.39
CA PHE A 87 41.04 34.60 -13.88
C PHE A 87 42.04 34.33 -12.77
N ASP A 88 42.10 33.09 -12.30
CA ASP A 88 42.98 32.64 -11.22
C ASP A 88 44.02 31.63 -11.72
N GLU A 89 45.17 31.60 -11.04
CA GLU A 89 46.22 30.59 -11.25
C GLU A 89 46.47 29.85 -9.93
N VAL A 90 46.42 28.52 -9.99
CA VAL A 90 46.65 27.65 -8.83
C VAL A 90 47.80 26.71 -9.14
N ASP A 91 48.83 26.76 -8.32
CA ASP A 91 50.04 25.94 -8.50
C ASP A 91 50.10 24.78 -7.50
N PHE A 92 49.93 23.57 -8.02
CA PHE A 92 50.10 22.30 -7.33
C PHE A 92 51.32 21.52 -7.84
N SER A 93 52.17 22.11 -8.69
CA SER A 93 53.26 21.40 -9.35
C SER A 93 54.34 20.90 -8.37
N ALA A 94 54.39 21.47 -7.17
CA ALA A 94 55.31 21.09 -6.09
C ALA A 94 54.75 19.97 -5.18
N LEU A 95 53.50 19.54 -5.37
CA LEU A 95 52.88 18.46 -4.60
C LEU A 95 53.22 17.08 -5.19
N ASP A 96 53.04 16.04 -4.39
CA ASP A 96 53.05 14.65 -4.88
C ASP A 96 51.87 14.45 -5.86
N PRO A 97 52.00 13.65 -6.95
CA PRO A 97 50.94 13.43 -7.93
C PRO A 97 49.59 13.01 -7.35
N ASP A 98 49.56 12.11 -6.37
CA ASP A 98 48.30 11.64 -5.76
C ASP A 98 47.65 12.73 -4.92
N GLU A 99 48.47 13.52 -4.20
CA GLU A 99 47.99 14.65 -3.42
C GLU A 99 47.50 15.80 -4.30
N ALA A 100 48.24 16.13 -5.37
CA ALA A 100 47.84 17.11 -6.36
C ALA A 100 46.49 16.74 -6.99
N ALA A 101 46.30 15.46 -7.36
CA ALA A 101 45.05 14.97 -7.90
C ALA A 101 43.88 15.08 -6.90
N ARG A 102 44.12 14.80 -5.61
CA ARG A 102 43.10 15.01 -4.56
C ARG A 102 42.75 16.48 -4.37
N GLN A 103 43.76 17.35 -4.27
CA GLN A 103 43.58 18.79 -4.10
C GLN A 103 42.88 19.42 -5.30
N PHE A 104 43.22 18.99 -6.52
CA PHE A 104 42.54 19.41 -7.74
C PHE A 104 41.06 19.04 -7.73
N ARG A 105 40.71 17.78 -7.44
CA ARG A 105 39.30 17.36 -7.31
C ARG A 105 38.55 18.14 -6.21
N ALA A 106 39.19 18.37 -5.07
CA ALA A 106 38.61 19.19 -4.01
C ALA A 106 38.46 20.67 -4.40
N ALA A 107 39.34 21.20 -5.23
CA ALA A 107 39.23 22.55 -5.78
C ALA A 107 38.08 22.65 -6.79
N LEU A 108 37.94 21.69 -7.71
CA LEU A 108 36.82 21.60 -8.64
C LEU A 108 35.48 21.59 -7.90
N HIS A 109 35.33 20.71 -6.91
CA HIS A 109 34.09 20.62 -6.13
C HIS A 109 33.80 21.88 -5.31
N ARG A 110 34.81 22.48 -4.67
CA ARG A 110 34.62 23.77 -3.95
C ARG A 110 34.18 24.87 -4.90
N ASP A 111 34.73 24.88 -6.11
CA ASP A 111 34.36 25.84 -7.13
C ASP A 111 32.93 25.60 -7.64
N GLU A 112 32.53 24.36 -7.90
CA GLU A 112 31.16 23.99 -8.27
C GLU A 112 30.14 24.48 -7.22
N VAL A 113 30.37 24.13 -5.94
CA VAL A 113 29.46 24.47 -4.83
C VAL A 113 29.45 25.98 -4.51
N ARG A 114 30.51 26.73 -4.87
CA ARG A 114 30.53 28.19 -4.74
C ARG A 114 29.40 28.85 -5.54
N GLY A 115 28.94 28.23 -6.63
CA GLY A 115 27.83 28.73 -7.44
C GLY A 115 28.07 30.12 -8.06
N PHE A 116 26.97 30.78 -8.45
CA PHE A 116 26.92 32.15 -8.98
C PHE A 116 25.68 32.87 -8.44
N ASP A 117 25.76 34.19 -8.21
CA ASP A 117 24.58 35.04 -8.01
C ASP A 117 24.08 35.48 -9.39
N LEU A 118 22.91 35.01 -9.81
CA LEU A 118 22.41 35.30 -11.16
C LEU A 118 22.15 36.79 -11.39
N GLY A 119 22.03 37.60 -10.33
CA GLY A 119 21.89 39.05 -10.42
C GLY A 119 23.17 39.80 -10.73
N GLU A 120 24.34 39.19 -10.46
CA GLU A 120 25.64 39.86 -10.49
C GLU A 120 26.57 39.26 -11.55
N PRO A 121 26.96 40.00 -12.61
CA PRO A 121 27.95 39.53 -13.57
C PRO A 121 29.38 39.59 -12.98
N PRO A 122 30.33 38.75 -13.45
CA PRO A 122 30.19 37.74 -14.49
C PRO A 122 29.61 36.41 -13.97
N LEU A 123 28.82 35.72 -14.81
CA LEU A 123 28.32 34.36 -14.52
C LEU A 123 29.30 33.26 -14.98
N MET A 124 30.60 33.59 -14.98
CA MET A 124 31.68 32.68 -15.34
C MET A 124 33.00 33.06 -14.64
N ARG A 125 33.91 32.09 -14.56
CA ARG A 125 35.27 32.23 -14.05
C ARG A 125 36.20 31.22 -14.72
N VAL A 126 37.49 31.55 -14.75
CA VAL A 126 38.50 30.73 -15.41
C VAL A 126 39.67 30.50 -14.45
N THR A 127 40.07 29.25 -14.28
CA THR A 127 41.20 28.90 -13.40
C THR A 127 42.20 28.03 -14.15
N LEU A 128 43.48 28.42 -14.10
CA LEU A 128 44.58 27.65 -14.64
C LEU A 128 45.28 26.88 -13.52
N TYR A 129 45.26 25.56 -13.57
CA TYR A 129 45.93 24.68 -12.61
C TYR A 129 47.24 24.16 -13.19
N ARG A 130 48.34 24.36 -12.46
CA ARG A 130 49.63 23.75 -12.73
C ARG A 130 49.77 22.51 -11.84
N LEU A 131 49.91 21.34 -12.44
CA LEU A 131 50.01 20.04 -11.75
C LEU A 131 51.45 19.49 -11.83
N PRO A 132 51.79 18.45 -11.05
CA PRO A 132 53.08 17.77 -11.17
C PRO A 132 53.35 17.26 -12.58
N GLU A 133 54.62 16.97 -12.87
CA GLU A 133 55.06 16.45 -14.18
C GLU A 133 54.86 17.41 -15.38
N GLY A 134 54.59 18.69 -15.10
CA GLY A 134 54.41 19.73 -16.13
C GLY A 134 53.01 19.72 -16.76
N GLU A 135 52.07 18.95 -16.20
CA GLU A 135 50.68 18.95 -16.65
C GLU A 135 49.99 20.28 -16.31
N THR A 136 49.26 20.84 -17.27
CA THR A 136 48.47 22.06 -17.07
C THR A 136 47.01 21.81 -17.43
N ARG A 137 46.09 22.23 -16.58
CA ARG A 137 44.64 22.12 -16.80
C ARG A 137 43.98 23.49 -16.73
N LEU A 138 43.23 23.83 -17.77
CA LEU A 138 42.37 25.02 -17.79
C LEU A 138 40.96 24.60 -17.41
N VAL A 139 40.39 25.21 -16.38
CA VAL A 139 39.02 24.98 -15.95
C VAL A 139 38.22 26.25 -16.19
N TRP A 140 37.21 26.17 -17.05
CA TRP A 140 36.22 27.22 -17.25
C TRP A 140 34.92 26.83 -16.56
N THR A 141 34.60 27.54 -15.47
CA THR A 141 33.36 27.33 -14.72
C THR A 141 32.36 28.42 -15.09
N LEU A 142 31.12 28.03 -15.39
CA LEU A 142 30.06 28.97 -15.75
C LEU A 142 28.68 28.47 -15.34
N HIS A 143 27.72 29.39 -15.25
CA HIS A 143 26.31 29.02 -15.15
C HIS A 143 25.74 28.70 -16.53
N HIS A 144 24.93 27.65 -16.65
CA HIS A 144 24.32 27.20 -17.91
C HIS A 144 23.38 28.25 -18.55
N LEU A 145 23.05 29.32 -17.81
CA LEU A 145 22.19 30.43 -18.24
C LEU A 145 22.78 31.18 -19.45
N ILE A 146 24.11 31.27 -19.54
CA ILE A 146 24.80 32.12 -20.53
C ILE A 146 25.29 31.35 -21.75
N ALA A 147 25.42 30.02 -21.68
CA ALA A 147 25.98 29.21 -22.75
C ALA A 147 25.60 27.73 -22.58
N ASP A 148 25.68 26.98 -23.67
CA ASP A 148 25.48 25.52 -23.72
C ASP A 148 26.69 24.78 -24.30
N GLY A 149 26.60 23.44 -24.36
CA GLY A 149 27.68 22.59 -24.86
C GLY A 149 28.24 23.01 -26.23
N TRP A 150 27.38 23.46 -27.14
CA TRP A 150 27.79 23.93 -28.46
C TRP A 150 28.55 25.26 -28.37
N SER A 151 28.05 26.18 -27.53
CA SER A 151 28.70 27.46 -27.26
C SER A 151 30.06 27.30 -26.62
N TYR A 152 30.26 26.28 -25.78
CA TYR A 152 31.54 26.06 -25.12
C TYR A 152 32.66 25.82 -26.14
N ALA A 153 32.39 25.00 -27.16
CA ALA A 153 33.32 24.75 -28.26
C ALA A 153 33.63 26.03 -29.04
N LEU A 154 32.61 26.83 -29.38
CA LEU A 154 32.78 28.10 -30.11
C LEU A 154 33.61 29.14 -29.35
N VAL A 155 33.43 29.22 -28.03
CA VAL A 155 34.18 30.15 -27.17
C VAL A 155 35.63 29.72 -27.04
N LEU A 156 35.87 28.43 -26.79
CA LEU A 156 37.23 27.89 -26.69
C LEU A 156 37.98 28.01 -28.04
N ASP A 157 37.29 27.77 -29.16
CA ASP A 157 37.82 27.96 -30.51
C ASP A 157 38.36 29.39 -30.73
N ASP A 158 37.58 30.40 -30.36
CA ASP A 158 38.00 31.81 -30.48
C ASP A 158 39.14 32.15 -29.53
N VAL A 159 39.06 31.71 -28.26
CA VAL A 159 40.11 31.95 -27.26
C VAL A 159 41.44 31.37 -27.74
N PHE A 160 41.43 30.14 -28.24
CA PHE A 160 42.65 29.49 -28.73
C PHE A 160 43.14 30.08 -30.05
N THR A 161 42.25 30.51 -30.95
CA THR A 161 42.63 31.22 -32.17
C THR A 161 43.38 32.52 -31.86
N LEU A 162 42.87 33.31 -30.91
CA LEU A 162 43.56 34.54 -30.46
C LEU A 162 44.89 34.24 -29.77
N TYR A 163 44.88 33.26 -28.88
CA TYR A 163 46.05 32.85 -28.11
C TYR A 163 47.21 32.41 -29.02
N ASP A 164 46.92 31.55 -30.00
CA ASP A 164 47.91 31.03 -30.95
C ASP A 164 48.42 32.12 -31.89
N GLY A 165 47.52 32.93 -32.46
CA GLY A 165 47.89 34.00 -33.38
C GLY A 165 48.80 35.02 -32.73
N TRP A 166 48.49 35.49 -31.52
CA TRP A 166 49.38 36.41 -30.79
C TRP A 166 50.69 35.77 -30.35
N GLY A 167 50.73 34.44 -30.18
CA GLY A 167 51.98 33.71 -29.96
C GLY A 167 52.91 33.68 -31.16
N ARG A 168 52.37 33.88 -32.37
CA ARG A 168 53.09 33.95 -33.64
C ARG A 168 53.32 35.38 -34.13
N ASP A 169 53.02 36.38 -33.30
CA ASP A 169 52.97 37.81 -33.67
C ASP A 169 52.01 38.10 -34.86
N GLU A 170 51.00 37.25 -35.05
CA GLU A 170 49.94 37.44 -36.03
C GLU A 170 48.76 38.22 -35.41
N ALA A 171 47.97 38.88 -36.24
CA ALA A 171 46.71 39.51 -35.84
C ALA A 171 45.55 38.60 -36.27
N PRO A 172 45.18 37.59 -35.47
CA PRO A 172 44.12 36.64 -35.82
C PRO A 172 42.77 37.35 -35.97
N GLU A 173 42.07 37.10 -37.06
CA GLU A 173 40.70 37.56 -37.28
C GLU A 173 39.70 36.50 -36.83
N LEU A 174 38.73 36.91 -36.00
CA LEU A 174 37.64 36.03 -35.54
C LEU A 174 36.37 36.21 -36.41
N PRO A 175 35.63 35.12 -36.69
CA PRO A 175 34.44 35.16 -37.56
C PRO A 175 33.31 36.00 -36.96
N GLU A 176 32.66 36.87 -37.76
CA GLU A 176 31.50 37.64 -37.29
C GLU A 176 30.34 36.69 -36.93
N ARG A 177 29.77 36.86 -35.73
CA ARG A 177 28.67 36.03 -35.20
C ARG A 177 27.41 36.85 -34.98
N PRO A 178 26.21 36.30 -35.26
CA PRO A 178 24.95 36.89 -34.83
C PRO A 178 24.86 36.89 -33.30
N SER A 179 24.22 37.92 -32.74
CA SER A 179 24.08 38.07 -31.29
C SER A 179 22.87 37.27 -30.76
N PHE A 180 22.94 36.83 -29.50
CA PHE A 180 21.89 36.01 -28.88
C PHE A 180 20.55 36.76 -28.76
N GLU A 181 20.57 38.09 -28.65
CA GLU A 181 19.37 38.93 -28.61
C GLU A 181 18.49 38.72 -29.85
N ARG A 182 19.09 38.53 -31.03
CA ARG A 182 18.33 38.23 -32.26
C ARG A 182 17.59 36.90 -32.21
N PHE A 183 18.11 35.94 -31.46
CA PHE A 183 17.44 34.66 -31.24
C PHE A 183 16.26 34.82 -30.27
N ALA A 184 16.43 35.59 -29.18
CA ALA A 184 15.33 35.92 -28.28
C ALA A 184 14.19 36.64 -29.02
N GLU A 185 14.52 37.64 -29.85
CA GLU A 185 13.56 38.33 -30.73
C GLU A 185 12.85 37.36 -31.71
N TRP A 186 13.62 36.48 -32.35
CA TRP A 186 13.07 35.45 -33.27
C TRP A 186 12.10 34.49 -32.56
N LEU A 187 12.37 34.16 -31.29
CA LEU A 187 11.56 33.27 -30.48
C LEU A 187 10.22 33.91 -30.11
N GLU A 188 10.24 35.18 -29.69
CA GLU A 188 9.04 35.96 -29.41
C GLU A 188 8.11 36.07 -30.63
N GLU A 189 8.67 36.33 -31.82
CA GLU A 189 7.89 36.45 -33.06
C GLU A 189 7.20 35.15 -33.52
N ARG A 190 7.66 33.99 -33.05
CA ARG A 190 7.19 32.66 -33.48
C ARG A 190 6.45 31.87 -32.41
N SER A 191 6.64 32.19 -31.14
CA SER A 191 5.94 31.52 -30.04
C SER A 191 4.42 31.63 -30.24
N GLY A 192 3.75 30.49 -30.43
CA GLY A 192 2.37 30.51 -30.93
C GLY A 192 1.52 29.29 -30.60
N GLU A 193 0.27 29.33 -31.07
CA GLU A 193 -0.75 28.29 -30.89
C GLU A 193 -0.37 26.95 -31.56
N GLY A 194 0.41 26.98 -32.64
CA GLY A 194 0.86 25.79 -33.37
C GLY A 194 1.81 24.89 -32.58
N ASP A 195 2.79 25.46 -31.86
CA ASP A 195 3.68 24.69 -30.97
C ASP A 195 2.90 24.06 -29.83
N ARG A 196 1.95 24.81 -29.26
CA ARG A 196 1.07 24.33 -28.21
C ARG A 196 0.20 23.17 -28.67
N GLU A 197 -0.43 23.28 -29.85
CA GLU A 197 -1.23 22.21 -30.43
C GLU A 197 -0.39 20.96 -30.71
N PHE A 198 0.82 21.13 -31.25
CA PHE A 198 1.74 20.02 -31.53
C PHE A 198 2.10 19.26 -30.25
N TRP A 199 2.59 19.95 -29.21
CA TRP A 199 3.02 19.31 -27.97
C TRP A 199 1.84 18.72 -27.18
N LYS A 200 0.66 19.37 -27.21
CA LYS A 200 -0.59 18.78 -26.69
C LYS A 200 -0.93 17.47 -27.37
N GLY A 201 -0.86 17.43 -28.70
CA GLY A 201 -1.12 16.22 -29.48
C GLY A 201 -0.09 15.12 -29.21
N MET A 202 1.20 15.46 -29.13
CA MET A 202 2.27 14.50 -28.85
C MET A 202 2.09 13.81 -27.50
N LEU A 203 1.67 14.56 -26.47
CA LEU A 203 1.53 14.07 -25.09
C LEU A 203 0.09 13.73 -24.70
N GLU A 204 -0.83 13.65 -25.67
CA GLU A 204 -2.23 13.33 -25.40
C GLU A 204 -2.39 11.96 -24.70
N GLY A 205 -3.09 11.93 -23.57
CA GLY A 205 -3.28 10.73 -22.76
C GLY A 205 -2.09 10.35 -21.87
N ILE A 206 -1.05 11.19 -21.78
CA ILE A 206 0.02 11.05 -20.77
C ILE A 206 -0.36 11.91 -19.55
N GLU A 207 -0.77 11.24 -18.47
CA GLU A 207 -1.18 11.86 -17.20
C GLU A 207 -0.11 11.72 -16.11
N GLU A 208 0.79 10.75 -16.25
CA GLU A 208 1.89 10.50 -15.34
C GLU A 208 3.17 10.17 -16.13
N PRO A 209 4.36 10.50 -15.61
CA PRO A 209 5.59 10.11 -16.26
C PRO A 209 5.83 8.61 -16.13
N SER A 210 6.51 8.02 -17.12
CA SER A 210 6.88 6.60 -17.09
C SER A 210 7.69 6.25 -15.82
N PRO A 211 7.31 5.19 -15.08
CA PRO A 211 7.99 4.81 -13.85
C PRO A 211 9.40 4.28 -14.17
N LEU A 212 10.31 4.43 -13.20
CA LEU A 212 11.68 3.93 -13.35
C LEU A 212 11.86 2.58 -12.67
N PRO A 213 12.74 1.70 -13.21
CA PRO A 213 13.06 0.46 -12.55
C PRO A 213 13.68 0.73 -11.17
N GLY A 214 13.32 -0.07 -10.16
CA GLY A 214 13.94 0.02 -8.82
C GLY A 214 13.63 1.31 -8.06
N GLU A 215 12.57 2.05 -8.44
CA GLU A 215 12.14 3.25 -7.75
C GLU A 215 11.62 2.94 -6.34
N ARG A 216 12.12 3.69 -5.34
CA ARG A 216 11.82 3.46 -3.93
C ARG A 216 10.58 4.26 -3.51
N SER A 217 9.51 3.57 -3.11
CA SER A 217 8.29 4.20 -2.58
C SER A 217 8.57 4.98 -1.30
N GLY A 218 8.16 6.25 -1.23
CA GLY A 218 8.28 7.09 -0.02
C GLY A 218 9.49 8.03 0.01
N SER A 219 10.09 8.38 -1.13
CA SER A 219 11.16 9.38 -1.24
C SER A 219 10.70 10.84 -1.04
N GLY A 220 9.78 11.06 -0.10
CA GLY A 220 9.58 12.38 0.48
C GLY A 220 10.82 12.75 1.30
N ALA A 221 11.59 13.73 0.82
CA ALA A 221 12.68 14.38 1.55
C ALA A 221 13.76 13.46 2.19
N ALA A 222 14.14 12.36 1.52
CA ALA A 222 15.42 11.72 1.86
C ALA A 222 16.57 12.70 1.56
N GLU A 223 17.56 12.80 2.45
CA GLU A 223 18.74 13.64 2.18
C GLU A 223 19.41 13.19 0.87
N PRO A 224 19.75 14.12 -0.05
CA PRO A 224 20.39 13.79 -1.31
C PRO A 224 21.66 12.97 -1.08
N GLN A 225 21.71 11.75 -1.60
CA GLN A 225 22.93 10.94 -1.53
C GLN A 225 23.89 11.29 -2.68
N PRO A 226 25.20 11.00 -2.53
CA PRO A 226 26.13 11.08 -3.65
C PRO A 226 25.64 10.20 -4.81
N ARG A 227 25.51 10.81 -6.00
CA ARG A 227 25.06 10.09 -7.19
C ARG A 227 26.02 8.95 -7.53
N ARG A 228 25.46 7.84 -7.99
CA ARG A 228 26.19 6.65 -8.43
C ARG A 228 26.35 6.66 -9.94
N TYR A 229 27.46 6.09 -10.39
CA TYR A 229 27.82 5.98 -11.80
C TYR A 229 28.05 4.51 -12.16
N LEU A 230 27.32 4.02 -13.15
CA LEU A 230 27.54 2.70 -13.73
C LEU A 230 27.98 2.85 -15.19
N HIS A 231 28.78 1.91 -15.67
CA HIS A 231 29.45 2.00 -16.96
C HIS A 231 29.36 0.69 -17.75
N GLU A 232 29.03 0.80 -19.03
CA GLU A 232 28.97 -0.30 -20.01
C GLU A 232 29.58 0.19 -21.32
N GLN A 233 30.21 -0.71 -22.08
CA GLN A 233 30.83 -0.37 -23.35
C GLN A 233 30.55 -1.42 -24.43
N LEU A 234 30.25 -0.96 -25.65
CA LEU A 234 30.26 -1.82 -26.84
C LEU A 234 31.54 -1.59 -27.63
N ASP A 235 32.10 -2.68 -28.16
CA ASP A 235 33.32 -2.65 -28.95
C ASP A 235 33.09 -2.00 -30.33
N PRO A 236 34.17 -1.66 -31.08
CA PRO A 236 34.04 -1.01 -32.38
C PRO A 236 33.23 -1.84 -33.40
N ALA A 237 33.35 -3.17 -33.37
CA ALA A 237 32.65 -4.03 -34.32
C ALA A 237 31.15 -4.17 -34.01
N GLU A 238 30.77 -4.15 -32.73
CA GLU A 238 29.39 -4.04 -32.27
C GLU A 238 28.78 -2.69 -32.66
N LEU A 239 29.50 -1.58 -32.44
CA LEU A 239 29.07 -0.24 -32.83
C LEU A 239 28.86 -0.11 -34.35
N ASP A 240 29.80 -0.60 -35.15
CA ASP A 240 29.69 -0.55 -36.62
C ASP A 240 28.48 -1.35 -37.12
N ARG A 241 28.18 -2.51 -36.52
CA ARG A 241 26.99 -3.29 -36.86
C ARG A 241 25.71 -2.59 -36.46
N LEU A 242 25.65 -1.99 -35.26
CA LEU A 242 24.49 -1.21 -34.81
C LEU A 242 24.24 -0.01 -35.73
N ARG A 243 25.30 0.68 -36.18
CA ARG A 243 25.20 1.75 -37.20
C ARG A 243 24.63 1.20 -38.51
N SER A 244 25.16 0.09 -39.01
CA SER A 244 24.68 -0.54 -40.24
C SER A 244 23.20 -0.94 -40.17
N VAL A 245 22.72 -1.42 -39.02
CA VAL A 245 21.30 -1.74 -38.80
C VAL A 245 20.45 -0.47 -38.85
N ALA A 246 20.84 0.58 -38.12
CA ALA A 246 20.13 1.85 -38.16
C ALA A 246 20.06 2.42 -39.59
N GLU A 247 21.19 2.42 -40.32
CA GLU A 247 21.28 2.88 -41.70
C GLU A 247 20.40 2.06 -42.65
N SER A 248 20.31 0.74 -42.48
CA SER A 248 19.45 -0.12 -43.29
C SER A 248 17.95 0.18 -43.11
N ALA A 249 17.57 0.70 -41.94
CA ALA A 249 16.22 1.18 -41.64
C ALA A 249 16.04 2.68 -41.97
N ASP A 250 17.02 3.29 -42.65
CA ASP A 250 17.07 4.72 -42.97
C ASP A 250 16.91 5.59 -41.70
N ALA A 251 17.44 5.11 -40.57
CA ALA A 251 17.40 5.74 -39.25
C ALA A 251 18.83 6.03 -38.74
N THR A 252 18.94 6.75 -37.61
CA THR A 252 20.23 7.11 -37.02
C THR A 252 20.62 6.17 -35.87
N LEU A 253 21.91 6.12 -35.53
CA LEU A 253 22.40 5.43 -34.33
C LEU A 253 21.65 5.88 -33.06
N ASN A 254 21.33 7.18 -32.96
CA ASN A 254 20.57 7.74 -31.85
C ASN A 254 19.15 7.14 -31.77
N ASN A 255 18.49 6.90 -32.91
CA ASN A 255 17.18 6.23 -32.93
C ASN A 255 17.28 4.77 -32.45
N ALA A 256 18.35 4.06 -32.81
CA ALA A 256 18.57 2.70 -32.31
C ALA A 256 18.80 2.65 -30.79
N ILE A 257 19.58 3.60 -30.25
CA ILE A 257 19.81 3.73 -28.82
C ILE A 257 18.50 4.05 -28.07
N GLN A 258 17.69 4.97 -28.60
CA GLN A 258 16.38 5.32 -28.02
C GLN A 258 15.40 4.14 -28.05
N ALA A 259 15.33 3.40 -29.16
CA ALA A 259 14.49 2.21 -29.29
C ALA A 259 14.89 1.14 -28.26
N ALA A 260 16.20 0.90 -28.09
CA ALA A 260 16.69 -0.03 -27.09
C ALA A 260 16.34 0.45 -25.68
N TRP A 261 16.52 1.74 -25.39
CA TRP A 261 16.24 2.29 -24.06
C TRP A 261 14.75 2.19 -23.70
N ALA A 262 13.87 2.55 -24.63
CA ALA A 262 12.42 2.40 -24.48
C ALA A 262 12.03 0.94 -24.21
N LEU A 263 12.55 0.01 -25.02
CA LEU A 263 12.24 -1.41 -24.87
C LEU A 263 12.80 -1.98 -23.54
N THR A 264 13.97 -1.54 -23.09
CA THR A 264 14.49 -1.89 -21.76
C THR A 264 13.55 -1.40 -20.66
N LEU A 265 13.11 -0.14 -20.67
CA LEU A 265 12.17 0.38 -19.66
C LEU A 265 10.82 -0.35 -19.66
N SER A 266 10.26 -0.65 -20.84
CA SER A 266 9.02 -1.44 -20.96
C SER A 266 9.15 -2.80 -20.28
N ARG A 267 10.27 -3.49 -20.48
CA ARG A 267 10.55 -4.81 -19.87
C ARG A 267 10.74 -4.76 -18.35
N TYR A 268 10.97 -3.56 -17.80
CA TYR A 268 11.05 -3.31 -16.37
C TYR A 268 9.75 -2.71 -15.77
N GLY A 269 8.64 -2.74 -16.51
CA GLY A 269 7.32 -2.37 -16.00
C GLY A 269 6.90 -0.93 -16.31
N ALA A 270 7.63 -0.21 -17.16
CA ALA A 270 7.24 1.15 -17.55
C ALA A 270 6.03 1.22 -18.50
N GLY A 271 5.55 0.08 -18.99
CA GLY A 271 4.46 -0.03 -19.95
C GLY A 271 4.93 0.03 -21.40
N ASP A 272 3.98 0.05 -22.33
CA ASP A 272 4.25 0.05 -23.78
C ASP A 272 4.05 1.44 -24.42
N ASP A 273 3.58 2.44 -23.67
CA ASP A 273 3.49 3.85 -24.11
C ASP A 273 4.30 4.71 -23.14
N LEU A 274 5.50 5.11 -23.57
CA LEU A 274 6.56 5.63 -22.73
C LEU A 274 6.91 7.06 -23.14
N VAL A 275 7.37 7.88 -22.18
CA VAL A 275 7.94 9.19 -22.49
C VAL A 275 9.36 9.29 -21.93
N LEU A 276 10.30 9.51 -22.84
CA LEU A 276 11.73 9.67 -22.55
C LEU A 276 12.09 11.15 -22.60
N GLY A 277 12.93 11.63 -21.68
CA GLY A 277 13.58 12.92 -21.85
C GLY A 277 14.74 12.79 -22.83
N THR A 278 14.82 13.65 -23.82
CA THR A 278 15.94 13.67 -24.77
C THR A 278 16.56 15.05 -24.86
N ILE A 279 17.88 15.10 -24.95
CA ILE A 279 18.61 16.36 -25.10
C ILE A 279 18.67 16.73 -26.59
N ARG A 280 18.25 17.96 -26.89
CA ARG A 280 18.16 18.55 -28.23
C ARG A 280 19.05 19.78 -28.27
N GLY A 281 19.78 19.95 -29.37
CA GLY A 281 20.71 21.08 -29.51
C GLY A 281 20.04 22.45 -29.66
N GLY A 282 18.76 22.51 -30.04
CA GLY A 282 17.99 23.75 -30.23
C GLY A 282 18.54 24.69 -31.32
N ARG A 283 19.38 24.14 -32.21
CA ARG A 283 20.12 24.87 -33.27
C ARG A 283 19.79 24.34 -34.66
N ALA A 284 18.57 23.82 -34.85
CA ALA A 284 18.09 23.39 -36.15
C ALA A 284 18.23 24.51 -37.19
N GLY A 285 18.49 24.12 -38.44
CA GLY A 285 18.69 25.06 -39.56
C GLY A 285 17.48 25.94 -39.94
N THR A 286 16.37 25.87 -39.19
CA THR A 286 15.23 26.78 -39.28
C THR A 286 15.47 28.09 -38.55
N ILE A 287 16.44 28.14 -37.62
CA ILE A 287 16.84 29.34 -36.87
C ILE A 287 18.07 29.95 -37.56
N PRO A 288 17.95 31.11 -38.23
CA PRO A 288 19.06 31.71 -38.96
C PRO A 288 20.22 32.08 -38.02
N GLY A 289 21.43 31.56 -38.29
CA GLY A 289 22.63 31.91 -37.52
C GLY A 289 22.78 31.21 -36.17
N ALA A 290 21.87 30.30 -35.81
CA ALA A 290 21.90 29.63 -34.51
C ALA A 290 23.09 28.72 -34.29
N ARG A 291 23.80 28.25 -35.34
CA ARG A 291 24.99 27.40 -35.15
C ARG A 291 26.24 28.22 -34.83
N GLU A 292 26.21 29.50 -35.14
CA GLU A 292 27.31 30.44 -35.01
C GLU A 292 27.19 31.31 -33.75
N THR A 293 26.01 31.40 -33.12
CA THR A 293 25.76 32.24 -31.95
C THR A 293 26.14 31.59 -30.62
N VAL A 294 26.80 32.34 -29.73
CA VAL A 294 27.05 31.92 -28.33
C VAL A 294 25.82 32.23 -27.48
N GLY A 295 25.28 31.24 -26.76
CA GLY A 295 24.10 31.39 -25.90
C GLY A 295 23.49 30.06 -25.47
N LEU A 296 22.36 30.10 -24.76
CA LEU A 296 21.64 28.90 -24.31
C LEU A 296 20.57 28.49 -25.34
N PHE A 297 20.78 27.38 -26.04
CA PHE A 297 19.84 26.83 -27.02
C PHE A 297 19.38 25.41 -26.67
N ILE A 298 20.20 24.65 -25.95
CA ILE A 298 19.91 23.25 -25.60
C ILE A 298 18.53 23.12 -24.92
N GLN A 299 17.75 22.12 -25.31
CA GLN A 299 16.46 21.81 -24.70
C GLN A 299 16.41 20.34 -24.28
N THR A 300 15.78 20.05 -23.15
CA THR A 300 15.42 18.68 -22.78
C THR A 300 13.94 18.49 -23.09
N LEU A 301 13.64 17.76 -24.17
CA LEU A 301 12.27 17.61 -24.67
C LEU A 301 11.79 16.17 -24.56
N PRO A 302 10.47 15.96 -24.31
CA PRO A 302 9.91 14.63 -24.28
C PRO A 302 9.92 14.00 -25.68
N LEU A 303 10.24 12.71 -25.71
CA LEU A 303 10.10 11.82 -26.83
C LEU A 303 9.17 10.69 -26.41
N ARG A 304 7.95 10.69 -26.97
CA ARG A 304 7.00 9.60 -26.73
C ARG A 304 7.32 8.41 -27.64
N VAL A 305 7.38 7.22 -27.06
CA VAL A 305 7.66 5.96 -27.76
C VAL A 305 6.56 4.97 -27.46
N ARG A 306 5.92 4.45 -28.52
CA ARG A 306 4.88 3.43 -28.41
C ARG A 306 5.43 2.11 -28.93
N LEU A 307 5.42 1.09 -28.08
CA LEU A 307 5.93 -0.24 -28.39
C LEU A 307 4.75 -1.15 -28.73
N GLN A 308 4.78 -1.71 -29.93
CA GLN A 308 3.80 -2.70 -30.39
C GLN A 308 4.52 -4.03 -30.59
N LYS A 309 4.10 -5.05 -29.83
CA LYS A 309 4.82 -6.34 -29.70
C LYS A 309 5.05 -7.04 -31.05
N ASP A 310 4.12 -6.90 -31.98
CA ASP A 310 4.12 -7.50 -33.31
C ASP A 310 4.92 -6.72 -34.36
N ARG A 311 5.34 -5.48 -34.06
CA ARG A 311 6.19 -4.68 -34.95
C ARG A 311 7.61 -5.19 -34.97
N THR A 312 8.27 -5.00 -36.11
CA THR A 312 9.71 -5.24 -36.26
C THR A 312 10.54 -4.07 -35.71
N LEU A 313 11.81 -4.33 -35.39
CA LEU A 313 12.74 -3.26 -34.99
C LEU A 313 12.81 -2.15 -36.05
N GLY A 314 12.89 -2.50 -37.33
CA GLY A 314 12.95 -1.52 -38.43
C GLY A 314 11.74 -0.57 -38.48
N GLU A 315 10.54 -1.07 -38.19
CA GLU A 315 9.33 -0.23 -38.13
C GLU A 315 9.39 0.76 -36.97
N LEU A 316 9.83 0.33 -35.79
CA LEU A 316 10.02 1.21 -34.62
C LEU A 316 11.07 2.30 -34.91
N LEU A 317 12.19 1.94 -35.54
CA LEU A 317 13.22 2.91 -35.92
C LEU A 317 12.68 3.96 -36.91
N GLY A 318 11.86 3.53 -37.87
CA GLY A 318 11.19 4.42 -38.83
C GLY A 318 10.17 5.36 -38.16
N GLU A 319 9.49 4.90 -37.10
CA GLU A 319 8.60 5.73 -36.28
C GLU A 319 9.36 6.78 -35.48
N LEU A 320 10.42 6.38 -34.77
CA LEU A 320 11.27 7.30 -34.01
C LEU A 320 11.87 8.37 -34.92
N ARG A 321 12.36 7.98 -36.11
CA ARG A 321 12.86 8.95 -37.09
C ARG A 321 11.79 9.96 -37.50
N ARG A 322 10.55 9.52 -37.77
CA ARG A 322 9.44 10.42 -38.12
C ARG A 322 9.15 11.39 -36.98
N ALA A 323 9.06 10.89 -35.74
CA ALA A 323 8.89 11.73 -34.56
C ALA A 323 10.02 12.77 -34.41
N TRP A 324 11.27 12.38 -34.68
CA TRP A 324 12.41 13.31 -34.68
C TRP A 324 12.29 14.42 -35.72
N VAL A 325 11.86 14.10 -36.93
CA VAL A 325 11.65 15.06 -38.01
C VAL A 325 10.50 16.02 -37.67
N GLU A 326 9.38 15.50 -37.18
CA GLU A 326 8.21 16.29 -36.79
C GLU A 326 8.51 17.26 -35.65
N THR A 327 9.29 16.83 -34.65
CA THR A 327 9.68 17.67 -33.50
C THR A 327 10.65 18.80 -33.88
N ARG A 328 11.32 18.72 -35.04
CA ARG A 328 12.42 19.64 -35.41
C ARG A 328 11.97 21.10 -35.48
N ASP A 329 10.77 21.37 -35.99
CA ASP A 329 10.27 22.74 -36.13
C ASP A 329 9.78 23.31 -34.78
N HIS A 330 9.60 22.45 -33.78
CA HIS A 330 9.08 22.74 -32.45
C HIS A 330 10.13 22.61 -31.34
N GLU A 331 11.40 22.38 -31.68
CA GLU A 331 12.47 22.11 -30.70
C GLU A 331 12.94 23.34 -29.92
N HIS A 332 12.45 24.52 -30.27
CA HIS A 332 12.77 25.79 -29.63
C HIS A 332 11.92 26.06 -28.37
N VAL A 333 10.85 25.27 -28.16
CA VAL A 333 9.95 25.36 -27.01
C VAL A 333 10.66 24.89 -25.75
N SER A 334 10.38 25.53 -24.61
CA SER A 334 10.93 25.12 -23.33
C SER A 334 10.23 23.88 -22.76
N VAL A 335 10.98 23.05 -22.02
CA VAL A 335 10.41 21.92 -21.28
C VAL A 335 9.29 22.34 -20.32
N SER A 336 9.39 23.53 -19.72
CA SER A 336 8.39 24.09 -18.81
C SER A 336 7.07 24.40 -19.53
N ASP A 337 7.12 24.86 -20.78
CA ASP A 337 5.92 25.10 -21.58
C ASP A 337 5.30 23.78 -22.04
N VAL A 338 6.12 22.83 -22.49
CA VAL A 338 5.65 21.47 -22.83
C VAL A 338 4.98 20.81 -21.63
N GLN A 339 5.56 20.94 -20.43
CA GLN A 339 4.96 20.49 -19.18
C GLN A 339 3.58 21.14 -18.94
N ARG A 340 3.49 22.48 -19.03
CA ARG A 340 2.22 23.22 -18.87
C ARG A 340 1.15 22.81 -19.88
N TRP A 341 1.56 22.28 -21.04
CA TRP A 341 0.66 21.84 -22.09
C TRP A 341 0.31 20.35 -22.04
N SER A 342 1.00 19.58 -21.21
CA SER A 342 0.76 18.14 -21.02
C SER A 342 -0.35 17.88 -19.99
N GLY A 343 -0.78 16.62 -19.86
CA GLY A 343 -1.76 16.18 -18.87
C GLY A 343 -1.18 15.91 -17.48
N VAL A 344 0.14 16.01 -17.29
CA VAL A 344 0.78 15.68 -16.02
C VAL A 344 0.59 16.79 -14.98
N PRO A 345 0.58 16.49 -13.67
CA PRO A 345 0.41 17.49 -12.63
C PRO A 345 1.44 18.62 -12.70
N ALA A 346 1.01 19.83 -12.32
CA ALA A 346 1.89 20.99 -12.25
C ALA A 346 3.09 20.71 -11.33
N GLY A 347 4.31 20.99 -11.81
CA GLY A 347 5.55 20.70 -11.09
C GLY A 347 6.18 19.33 -11.42
N THR A 348 5.47 18.43 -12.12
CA THR A 348 5.99 17.13 -12.58
C THR A 348 6.39 17.19 -14.06
N LEU A 349 7.58 16.70 -14.42
CA LEU A 349 7.97 16.53 -15.83
C LEU A 349 7.30 15.29 -16.43
N PRO A 350 6.99 15.27 -17.74
CA PRO A 350 6.38 14.11 -18.39
C PRO A 350 7.32 12.90 -18.53
N PHE A 351 8.58 13.02 -18.09
CA PHE A 351 9.58 11.95 -18.09
C PHE A 351 10.41 11.98 -16.80
N ARG A 352 10.95 10.81 -16.40
CA ARG A 352 11.85 10.65 -15.25
C ARG A 352 13.29 10.25 -15.64
N SER A 353 13.47 9.66 -16.82
CA SER A 353 14.81 9.39 -17.38
C SER A 353 15.15 10.38 -18.49
N VAL A 354 16.41 10.80 -18.54
CA VAL A 354 16.95 11.60 -19.64
C VAL A 354 18.05 10.83 -20.36
N LEU A 355 17.88 10.63 -21.66
CA LEU A 355 18.86 10.05 -22.55
C LEU A 355 19.64 11.16 -23.27
N ASN A 356 20.93 11.25 -22.96
CA ASN A 356 21.88 12.18 -23.56
C ASN A 356 22.85 11.42 -24.48
N VAL A 357 22.56 11.41 -25.77
CA VAL A 357 23.48 10.87 -26.78
C VAL A 357 24.38 12.01 -27.28
N GLN A 358 25.65 11.99 -26.88
CA GLN A 358 26.63 13.02 -27.21
C GLN A 358 27.15 12.84 -28.64
N ASP A 359 27.12 13.93 -29.41
CA ASP A 359 27.68 14.00 -30.76
C ASP A 359 29.21 14.20 -30.67
N PRO A 360 30.03 13.50 -31.49
CA PRO A 360 31.49 13.71 -31.56
C PRO A 360 31.95 15.13 -31.93
N PHE A 361 31.05 16.07 -32.24
CA PHE A 361 31.33 17.49 -32.52
C PHE A 361 32.42 18.15 -31.65
N TRP A 362 32.50 17.79 -30.36
CA TRP A 362 33.54 18.26 -29.42
C TRP A 362 34.98 17.92 -29.85
N GLY A 363 35.18 16.73 -30.40
CA GLY A 363 36.48 16.24 -30.84
C GLY A 363 36.98 17.00 -32.07
N ASP A 364 36.11 17.20 -33.06
CA ASP A 364 36.49 17.78 -34.35
C ASP A 364 36.90 19.26 -34.25
N HIS A 365 36.29 20.04 -33.35
CA HIS A 365 36.60 21.48 -33.18
C HIS A 365 37.80 21.77 -32.27
N LEU A 366 38.05 20.93 -31.25
CA LEU A 366 39.02 21.23 -30.20
C LEU A 366 40.26 20.33 -30.24
N THR A 367 40.13 19.06 -30.64
CA THR A 367 41.25 18.10 -30.62
C THR A 367 42.00 17.96 -31.95
N GLY A 368 41.45 18.52 -33.04
CA GLY A 368 42.01 18.46 -34.40
C GLY A 368 42.81 19.69 -34.88
N ARG A 369 43.14 20.64 -34.00
CA ARG A 369 43.89 21.86 -34.37
C ARG A 369 45.40 21.61 -34.49
N ASP A 370 45.99 22.04 -35.61
CA ASP A 370 47.45 22.17 -35.78
C ASP A 370 47.95 23.52 -35.23
N GLY A 371 48.45 23.53 -34.00
CA GLY A 371 49.05 24.69 -33.35
C GLY A 371 50.12 24.30 -32.32
N PRO A 372 50.90 25.26 -31.77
CA PRO A 372 51.83 24.96 -30.69
C PRO A 372 51.11 24.40 -29.45
N TRP A 373 49.79 24.54 -29.38
CA TRP A 373 48.94 24.09 -28.30
C TRP A 373 47.91 23.10 -28.85
N SER A 374 48.02 21.84 -28.44
CA SER A 374 47.05 20.80 -28.77
C SER A 374 46.24 20.47 -27.52
N THR A 375 44.91 20.46 -27.63
CA THR A 375 44.05 19.97 -26.55
C THR A 375 44.17 18.45 -26.49
N ARG A 376 44.67 17.91 -25.37
CA ARG A 376 44.78 16.45 -25.19
C ARG A 376 43.41 15.82 -24.97
N SER A 377 42.57 16.49 -24.18
CA SER A 377 41.18 16.08 -23.92
C SER A 377 40.38 17.23 -23.33
N VAL A 378 39.07 17.19 -23.53
CA VAL A 378 38.10 18.07 -22.86
C VAL A 378 37.18 17.20 -22.02
N ILE A 379 36.97 17.59 -20.76
CA ILE A 379 36.12 16.90 -19.79
C ILE A 379 35.04 17.88 -19.34
N LEU A 380 33.78 17.45 -19.41
CA LEU A 380 32.64 18.22 -18.94
C LEU A 380 32.17 17.67 -17.60
N HIS A 381 32.19 18.52 -16.58
CA HIS A 381 31.55 18.26 -15.30
C HIS A 381 30.24 19.04 -15.27
N ASN A 382 29.12 18.32 -15.30
CA ASN A 382 27.77 18.89 -15.23
C ASN A 382 26.89 17.91 -14.45
N ARG A 383 26.07 18.43 -13.53
CA ARG A 383 25.12 17.65 -12.73
C ARG A 383 23.71 17.85 -13.26
N LEU A 384 23.17 16.83 -13.94
CA LEU A 384 21.77 16.83 -14.34
C LEU A 384 20.89 16.34 -13.17
N VAL A 385 19.81 17.06 -12.88
CA VAL A 385 18.97 16.88 -11.66
C VAL A 385 17.92 15.77 -11.81
N TYR A 386 17.97 14.98 -12.89
CA TYR A 386 16.98 13.93 -13.14
C TYR A 386 17.22 12.70 -12.25
N PRO A 387 16.18 11.93 -11.88
CA PRO A 387 16.35 10.68 -11.15
C PRO A 387 17.34 9.71 -11.83
N LEU A 388 17.26 9.58 -13.16
CA LEU A 388 18.18 8.80 -13.97
C LEU A 388 18.62 9.58 -15.22
N THR A 389 19.93 9.73 -15.38
CA THR A 389 20.55 10.25 -16.60
C THR A 389 21.31 9.11 -17.27
N VAL A 390 21.02 8.87 -18.55
CA VAL A 390 21.73 7.91 -19.41
C VAL A 390 22.58 8.71 -20.39
N ALA A 391 23.88 8.77 -20.17
CA ALA A 391 24.82 9.41 -21.08
C ALA A 391 25.43 8.37 -22.02
N VAL A 392 25.38 8.63 -23.32
CA VAL A 392 25.96 7.75 -24.35
C VAL A 392 26.93 8.55 -25.21
N ASN A 393 28.18 8.12 -25.31
CA ASN A 393 29.19 8.73 -26.17
C ASN A 393 29.60 7.75 -27.29
N ALA A 394 29.40 8.16 -28.54
CA ALA A 394 29.69 7.36 -29.72
C ALA A 394 31.01 7.80 -30.38
N GLY A 395 32.13 7.34 -29.82
CA GLY A 395 33.49 7.56 -30.35
C GLY A 395 33.98 6.35 -31.15
N ALA A 396 35.20 5.89 -30.84
CA ALA A 396 35.73 4.61 -31.37
C ALA A 396 34.97 3.39 -30.81
N THR A 397 34.40 3.53 -29.62
CA THR A 397 33.51 2.58 -28.95
C THR A 397 32.20 3.30 -28.60
N LEU A 398 31.16 2.55 -28.23
CA LEU A 398 29.95 3.13 -27.63
C LEU A 398 30.08 3.06 -26.11
N ASP A 399 30.31 4.20 -25.48
CA ASP A 399 30.40 4.36 -24.02
C ASP A 399 29.01 4.67 -23.46
N ILE A 400 28.51 3.89 -22.51
CA ILE A 400 27.21 4.10 -21.87
C ILE A 400 27.44 4.30 -20.38
N ARG A 401 26.89 5.37 -19.83
CA ARG A 401 26.99 5.71 -18.41
C ARG A 401 25.63 6.03 -17.84
N PHE A 402 25.27 5.34 -16.76
CA PHE A 402 24.12 5.71 -15.94
C PHE A 402 24.59 6.58 -14.79
N GLU A 403 23.85 7.64 -14.52
CA GLU A 403 24.04 8.51 -13.36
C GLU A 403 22.70 8.66 -12.63
N PHE A 404 22.64 8.22 -11.37
CA PHE A 404 21.40 8.22 -10.58
C PHE A 404 21.63 8.47 -9.08
N ASP A 405 20.55 8.82 -8.38
CA ASP A 405 20.53 8.95 -6.92
C ASP A 405 20.19 7.60 -6.27
N PRO A 406 21.10 6.96 -5.51
CA PRO A 406 20.84 5.68 -4.85
C PRO A 406 19.80 5.77 -3.71
N GLY A 407 19.46 6.99 -3.27
CA GLY A 407 18.33 7.24 -2.37
C GLY A 407 16.96 7.09 -3.06
N GLN A 408 16.92 7.25 -4.39
CA GLN A 408 15.68 7.19 -5.18
C GLN A 408 15.57 5.89 -5.99
N LEU A 409 16.68 5.37 -6.52
CA LEU A 409 16.73 4.16 -7.34
C LEU A 409 17.66 3.10 -6.71
N ASP A 410 17.24 1.85 -6.76
CA ASP A 410 18.03 0.72 -6.27
C ASP A 410 19.25 0.41 -7.16
N GLU A 411 20.45 0.45 -6.58
CA GLU A 411 21.71 0.26 -7.30
C GLU A 411 21.82 -1.14 -7.95
N ALA A 412 21.38 -2.21 -7.26
CA ALA A 412 21.44 -3.56 -7.80
C ALA A 412 20.46 -3.76 -8.96
N VAL A 413 19.30 -3.09 -8.93
CA VAL A 413 18.38 -3.06 -10.07
C VAL A 413 19.00 -2.29 -11.24
N MET A 414 19.63 -1.14 -10.99
CA MET A 414 20.28 -0.33 -12.04
C MET A 414 21.44 -1.04 -12.74
N GLU A 415 22.23 -1.85 -12.02
CA GLU A 415 23.25 -2.71 -12.63
C GLU A 415 22.65 -3.70 -13.63
N GLY A 416 21.53 -4.33 -13.25
CA GLY A 416 20.77 -5.21 -14.15
C GLY A 416 20.25 -4.47 -15.37
N VAL A 417 19.63 -3.30 -15.18
CA VAL A 417 19.08 -2.47 -16.26
C VAL A 417 20.17 -2.07 -17.26
N LEU A 418 21.35 -1.65 -16.78
CA LEU A 418 22.48 -1.28 -17.64
C LEU A 418 22.99 -2.47 -18.47
N SER A 419 23.20 -3.62 -17.81
CA SER A 419 23.61 -4.87 -18.47
C SER A 419 22.61 -5.29 -19.56
N HIS A 420 21.32 -5.20 -19.26
CA HIS A 420 20.24 -5.56 -20.18
C HIS A 420 20.12 -4.58 -21.35
N PHE A 421 20.30 -3.29 -21.08
CA PHE A 421 20.37 -2.28 -22.14
C PHE A 421 21.54 -2.53 -23.10
N GLY A 422 22.73 -2.82 -22.58
CA GLY A 422 23.88 -3.22 -23.38
C GLY A 422 23.65 -4.52 -24.17
N SER A 423 23.02 -5.53 -23.56
CA SER A 423 22.66 -6.78 -24.24
C SER A 423 21.67 -6.55 -25.38
N LEU A 424 20.66 -5.70 -25.17
CA LEU A 424 19.66 -5.39 -26.17
C LEU A 424 20.24 -4.65 -27.37
N LEU A 425 21.17 -3.70 -27.14
CA LEU A 425 21.90 -3.02 -28.22
C LEU A 425 22.71 -4.02 -29.08
N ARG A 426 23.35 -5.01 -28.45
CA ARG A 426 24.06 -6.09 -29.18
C ARG A 426 23.08 -6.96 -29.98
N ARG A 427 21.90 -7.29 -29.43
CA ARG A 427 20.87 -8.06 -30.14
C ARG A 427 20.28 -7.30 -31.33
N PHE A 428 20.09 -5.99 -31.21
CA PHE A 428 19.66 -5.15 -32.34
C PHE A 428 20.65 -5.25 -33.51
N ALA A 429 21.94 -5.29 -33.21
CA ALA A 429 23.00 -5.44 -34.20
C ALA A 429 23.01 -6.83 -34.90
N GLU A 430 22.43 -7.85 -34.28
CA GLU A 430 22.44 -9.24 -34.79
C GLU A 430 21.16 -9.65 -35.52
N SER A 431 20.01 -9.06 -35.19
CA SER A 431 18.70 -9.58 -35.63
C SER A 431 17.68 -8.46 -35.95
N PRO A 432 17.90 -7.67 -37.01
CA PRO A 432 17.08 -6.49 -37.31
C PRO A 432 15.64 -6.79 -37.77
N ASP A 433 15.39 -8.00 -38.29
CA ASP A 433 14.07 -8.42 -38.82
C ASP A 433 13.14 -9.03 -37.74
N ARG A 434 13.61 -9.12 -36.49
CA ARG A 434 12.82 -9.67 -35.38
C ARG A 434 11.74 -8.71 -34.94
N THR A 435 10.63 -9.28 -34.47
CA THR A 435 9.58 -8.53 -33.79
C THR A 435 10.03 -8.10 -32.39
N LEU A 436 9.43 -7.03 -31.85
CA LEU A 436 9.74 -6.56 -30.49
C LEU A 436 9.42 -7.61 -29.42
N ALA A 437 8.48 -8.53 -29.68
CA ALA A 437 8.16 -9.66 -28.81
C ALA A 437 9.28 -10.71 -28.73
N GLU A 438 10.00 -10.94 -29.82
CA GLU A 438 11.10 -11.92 -29.92
C GLU A 438 12.41 -11.39 -29.33
N LEU A 439 12.52 -10.07 -29.16
CA LEU A 439 13.67 -9.40 -28.56
C LEU A 439 13.57 -9.46 -27.03
N ASP A 440 14.08 -10.55 -26.48
CA ASP A 440 14.24 -10.70 -25.04
C ASP A 440 15.37 -9.79 -24.52
N VAL A 441 15.14 -9.18 -23.36
CA VAL A 441 16.07 -8.26 -22.69
C VAL A 441 17.02 -8.99 -21.77
N LEU A 442 16.64 -10.19 -21.29
CA LEU A 442 17.42 -10.97 -20.34
C LEU A 442 18.59 -11.67 -21.04
N PRO A 443 19.84 -11.42 -20.61
CA PRO A 443 20.98 -12.20 -21.02
C PRO A 443 20.83 -13.68 -20.60
N PRO A 444 21.39 -14.65 -21.33
CA PRO A 444 21.34 -16.07 -20.96
C PRO A 444 21.87 -16.37 -19.55
N ALA A 445 22.87 -15.61 -19.08
CA ALA A 445 23.43 -15.74 -17.73
C ALA A 445 22.41 -15.35 -16.65
N ASP A 446 21.71 -14.24 -16.82
CA ASP A 446 20.69 -13.79 -15.87
C ASP A 446 19.47 -14.69 -15.87
N ARG A 447 19.06 -15.16 -17.05
CA ARG A 447 18.04 -16.20 -17.16
C ARG A 447 18.41 -17.46 -16.38
N THR A 448 19.65 -17.93 -16.52
CA THR A 448 20.17 -19.09 -15.78
C THR A 448 20.15 -18.83 -14.28
N ARG A 449 20.53 -17.63 -13.84
CA ARG A 449 20.49 -17.21 -12.44
C ARG A 449 19.07 -17.18 -11.89
N LEU A 450 18.11 -16.60 -12.61
CA LEU A 450 16.70 -16.55 -12.20
C LEU A 450 16.09 -17.95 -12.11
N LEU A 451 16.42 -18.84 -13.05
CA LEU A 451 16.01 -20.24 -12.98
C LEU A 451 16.62 -20.98 -11.79
N ALA A 452 17.89 -20.71 -11.46
CA ALA A 452 18.56 -21.30 -10.31
C ALA A 452 18.06 -20.75 -8.97
N LEU A 453 17.63 -19.49 -8.91
CA LEU A 453 17.00 -18.89 -7.73
C LEU A 453 15.58 -19.45 -7.53
N GLY A 454 14.82 -19.55 -8.62
CA GLY A 454 13.46 -20.05 -8.57
C GLY A 454 13.35 -21.56 -8.43
N GLY A 455 14.33 -22.31 -8.94
CA GLY A 455 14.36 -23.77 -8.87
C GLY A 455 15.20 -24.27 -7.70
N ARG A 456 14.69 -25.27 -6.97
CA ARG A 456 15.50 -26.02 -5.98
C ARG A 456 15.93 -27.36 -6.56
N ALA A 457 17.16 -27.76 -6.27
CA ALA A 457 17.63 -29.09 -6.63
C ALA A 457 16.72 -30.17 -6.00
N PRO A 458 16.38 -31.25 -6.74
CA PRO A 458 15.58 -32.34 -6.19
C PRO A 458 16.19 -32.88 -4.90
N THR A 459 15.35 -32.98 -3.88
CA THR A 459 15.69 -33.45 -2.55
C THR A 459 15.03 -34.81 -2.34
N GLU A 460 15.82 -35.81 -1.96
CA GLU A 460 15.33 -37.17 -1.74
C GLU A 460 14.38 -37.23 -0.53
N LEU A 461 13.28 -37.98 -0.66
CA LEU A 461 12.33 -38.20 0.43
C LEU A 461 12.86 -39.28 1.37
N VAL A 462 12.81 -39.03 2.67
CA VAL A 462 13.21 -40.01 3.72
C VAL A 462 12.28 -41.22 3.73
N SER A 463 10.99 -40.99 3.48
CA SER A 463 9.96 -42.01 3.32
C SER A 463 8.94 -41.52 2.30
N THR A 464 8.34 -42.45 1.56
CA THR A 464 7.20 -42.18 0.67
C THR A 464 5.89 -42.67 1.26
N ASP A 465 5.91 -43.22 2.48
CA ASP A 465 4.74 -43.78 3.11
C ASP A 465 3.74 -42.68 3.49
N PRO A 466 2.44 -42.89 3.28
CA PRO A 466 1.40 -42.02 3.81
C PRO A 466 1.57 -41.72 5.31
N VAL A 467 1.24 -40.49 5.70
CA VAL A 467 1.48 -39.98 7.06
C VAL A 467 0.88 -40.85 8.18
N HIS A 468 -0.28 -41.46 7.97
CA HIS A 468 -0.91 -42.33 8.96
C HIS A 468 -0.08 -43.59 9.26
N LEU A 469 0.71 -44.09 8.30
CA LEU A 469 1.65 -45.20 8.52
C LEU A 469 2.91 -44.72 9.24
N GLN A 470 3.35 -43.49 9.02
CA GLN A 470 4.47 -42.89 9.77
C GLN A 470 4.09 -42.76 11.26
N VAL A 471 2.88 -42.26 11.56
CA VAL A 471 2.35 -42.20 12.94
C VAL A 471 2.19 -43.59 13.55
N GLN A 472 1.72 -44.59 12.79
CA GLN A 472 1.65 -45.97 13.28
C GLN A 472 3.03 -46.51 13.69
N ARG A 473 4.07 -46.28 12.87
CA ARG A 473 5.43 -46.71 13.21
C ARG A 473 5.94 -46.02 14.47
N GLN A 474 5.60 -44.75 14.66
CA GLN A 474 5.92 -44.04 15.89
C GLN A 474 5.26 -44.71 17.11
N ALA A 475 4.00 -45.12 16.99
CA ALA A 475 3.30 -45.86 18.04
C ALA A 475 3.88 -47.26 18.30
N GLU A 476 4.46 -47.90 17.28
CA GLU A 476 5.18 -49.17 17.44
C GLU A 476 6.55 -48.98 18.12
N GLN A 477 7.22 -47.84 17.90
CA GLN A 477 8.54 -47.53 18.44
C GLN A 477 8.49 -46.98 19.86
N GLU A 478 7.61 -46.02 20.14
CA GLU A 478 7.45 -45.37 21.44
C GLU A 478 5.97 -45.35 21.89
N PRO A 479 5.40 -46.51 22.25
CA PRO A 479 3.96 -46.64 22.52
C PRO A 479 3.48 -45.80 23.71
N ASP A 480 4.31 -45.65 24.74
CA ASP A 480 3.96 -44.99 26.00
C ASP A 480 4.20 -43.46 25.97
N ALA A 481 4.82 -42.92 24.92
CA ALA A 481 5.06 -41.48 24.78
C ALA A 481 3.73 -40.74 24.58
N THR A 482 3.59 -39.54 25.18
CA THR A 482 2.39 -38.71 25.01
C THR A 482 2.32 -38.14 23.59
N ALA A 483 1.31 -38.55 22.83
CA ALA A 483 1.03 -38.06 21.49
C ALA A 483 0.21 -36.78 21.51
N ILE A 484 -0.90 -36.77 22.27
CA ILE A 484 -1.86 -35.65 22.32
C ILE A 484 -2.12 -35.27 23.78
N ARG A 485 -2.10 -33.97 24.07
CA ARG A 485 -2.61 -33.40 25.31
C ARG A 485 -3.77 -32.44 25.03
N PHE A 486 -4.84 -32.52 25.81
CA PHE A 486 -5.99 -31.62 25.75
C PHE A 486 -6.51 -31.32 27.16
N GLY A 487 -6.23 -30.13 27.68
CA GLY A 487 -6.44 -29.83 29.11
C GLY A 487 -5.63 -30.79 29.99
N ASP A 488 -6.31 -31.51 30.88
CA ASP A 488 -5.71 -32.52 31.76
C ASP A 488 -5.67 -33.93 31.14
N LEU A 489 -6.20 -34.10 29.92
CA LEU A 489 -6.23 -35.39 29.24
C LEU A 489 -4.97 -35.60 28.40
N ASP A 490 -4.33 -36.76 28.59
CA ASP A 490 -3.19 -37.23 27.80
C ASP A 490 -3.55 -38.53 27.08
N TRP A 491 -3.27 -38.59 25.78
CA TRP A 491 -3.27 -39.83 25.01
C TRP A 491 -1.84 -40.20 24.62
N SER A 492 -1.45 -41.44 24.89
CA SER A 492 -0.21 -42.01 24.37
C SER A 492 -0.31 -42.31 22.87
N TYR A 493 0.83 -42.53 22.22
CA TYR A 493 0.86 -42.97 20.83
C TYR A 493 0.12 -44.31 20.63
N ALA A 494 0.22 -45.24 21.59
CA ALA A 494 -0.51 -46.51 21.54
C ALA A 494 -2.03 -46.32 21.66
N GLU A 495 -2.49 -45.41 22.52
CA GLU A 495 -3.92 -45.09 22.67
C GLU A 495 -4.47 -44.41 21.41
N LEU A 496 -3.71 -43.48 20.83
CA LEU A 496 -4.06 -42.84 19.57
C LEU A 496 -4.15 -43.87 18.42
N ASP A 497 -3.12 -44.71 18.21
CA ASP A 497 -3.14 -45.69 17.12
C ASP A 497 -4.27 -46.72 17.29
N ALA A 498 -4.54 -47.17 18.52
CA ALA A 498 -5.66 -48.05 18.81
C ALA A 498 -7.00 -47.43 18.38
N GLN A 499 -7.22 -46.14 18.67
CA GLN A 499 -8.44 -45.45 18.27
C GLN A 499 -8.52 -45.20 16.76
N VAL A 500 -7.41 -44.83 16.13
CA VAL A 500 -7.27 -44.70 14.66
C VAL A 500 -7.67 -46.00 13.97
N ASN A 501 -7.19 -47.14 14.48
CA ASN A 501 -7.47 -48.46 13.95
C ASN A 501 -8.95 -48.86 14.07
N ARG A 502 -9.60 -48.55 15.20
CA ARG A 502 -11.05 -48.76 15.39
C ARG A 502 -11.86 -47.94 14.40
N ILE A 503 -11.53 -46.66 14.25
CA ILE A 503 -12.21 -45.76 13.31
C ILE A 503 -12.06 -46.29 11.87
N ALA A 504 -10.84 -46.63 11.46
CA ALA A 504 -10.58 -47.14 10.12
C ALA A 504 -11.38 -48.41 9.81
N ARG A 505 -11.43 -49.39 10.74
CA ARG A 505 -12.24 -50.61 10.58
C ARG A 505 -13.73 -50.32 10.48
N ARG A 506 -14.24 -49.42 11.33
CA ARG A 506 -15.65 -49.06 11.32
C ARG A 506 -16.06 -48.41 10.00
N LEU A 507 -15.21 -47.53 9.45
CA LEU A 507 -15.42 -46.92 8.15
C LEU A 507 -15.44 -47.98 7.03
N ILE A 508 -14.47 -48.90 7.03
CA ILE A 508 -14.43 -50.01 6.07
C ILE A 508 -15.68 -50.88 6.18
N GLY A 509 -16.11 -51.23 7.39
CA GLY A 509 -17.32 -52.01 7.66
C GLY A 509 -18.62 -51.29 7.27
N SER A 510 -18.59 -49.96 7.23
CA SER A 510 -19.71 -49.10 6.78
C SER A 510 -19.75 -48.90 5.26
N GLY A 511 -18.81 -49.50 4.53
CA GLY A 511 -18.79 -49.50 3.06
C GLY A 511 -17.83 -48.52 2.41
N VAL A 512 -16.99 -47.81 3.18
CA VAL A 512 -16.00 -46.86 2.63
C VAL A 512 -14.96 -47.59 1.77
N ALA A 513 -14.85 -47.20 0.50
CA ALA A 513 -13.88 -47.68 -0.48
C ALA A 513 -12.63 -46.78 -0.54
N VAL A 514 -11.55 -47.28 -1.18
CA VAL A 514 -10.34 -46.47 -1.38
C VAL A 514 -10.66 -45.34 -2.36
N GLY A 515 -10.28 -44.11 -2.03
CA GLY A 515 -10.56 -42.91 -2.81
C GLY A 515 -11.91 -42.24 -2.52
N ASP A 516 -12.73 -42.82 -1.63
CA ASP A 516 -13.94 -42.15 -1.13
C ASP A 516 -13.59 -40.92 -0.29
N ARG A 517 -14.58 -40.05 -0.06
CA ARG A 517 -14.47 -38.85 0.77
C ARG A 517 -15.33 -39.01 2.02
N VAL A 518 -14.71 -38.83 3.18
CA VAL A 518 -15.37 -38.92 4.50
C VAL A 518 -15.32 -37.56 5.17
N GLY A 519 -16.47 -37.04 5.56
CA GLY A 519 -16.57 -35.77 6.29
C GLY A 519 -16.14 -35.92 7.73
N ILE A 520 -15.50 -34.89 8.28
CA ILE A 520 -15.20 -34.77 9.72
C ILE A 520 -15.83 -33.47 10.21
N ALA A 521 -16.92 -33.58 10.96
CA ALA A 521 -17.61 -32.46 11.62
C ALA A 521 -17.59 -32.67 13.13
N MET A 522 -16.45 -32.37 13.75
CA MET A 522 -16.16 -32.62 15.16
C MET A 522 -15.57 -31.36 15.79
N GLU A 523 -15.83 -31.13 17.08
CA GLU A 523 -15.05 -30.14 17.83
C GLU A 523 -13.66 -30.67 18.14
N ARG A 524 -12.75 -29.73 18.43
CA ARG A 524 -11.36 -30.05 18.72
C ARG A 524 -11.22 -30.93 19.95
N GLY A 525 -10.56 -32.06 19.76
CA GLY A 525 -10.22 -33.03 20.79
C GLY A 525 -9.40 -34.18 20.21
N PRO A 526 -8.88 -35.09 21.05
CA PRO A 526 -8.07 -36.23 20.58
C PRO A 526 -8.78 -37.09 19.54
N GLU A 527 -10.09 -37.28 19.67
CA GLU A 527 -10.91 -38.07 18.76
C GLU A 527 -10.97 -37.47 17.34
N MET A 528 -10.92 -36.14 17.21
CA MET A 528 -10.88 -35.47 15.91
C MET A 528 -9.59 -35.81 15.16
N VAL A 529 -8.46 -35.82 15.86
CA VAL A 529 -7.15 -36.20 15.29
C VAL A 529 -7.15 -37.69 14.92
N ALA A 530 -7.71 -38.55 15.78
CA ALA A 530 -7.89 -39.97 15.47
C ALA A 530 -8.80 -40.19 14.26
N ALA A 531 -9.84 -39.37 14.07
CA ALA A 531 -10.71 -39.42 12.90
C ALA A 531 -9.96 -39.07 11.60
N MET A 532 -9.14 -38.01 11.60
CA MET A 532 -8.31 -37.65 10.44
C MET A 532 -7.42 -38.81 10.00
N LEU A 533 -6.67 -39.38 10.95
CA LEU A 533 -5.77 -40.51 10.70
C LEU A 533 -6.53 -41.79 10.35
N GLY A 534 -7.68 -42.03 10.97
CA GLY A 534 -8.53 -43.21 10.73
C GLY A 534 -9.16 -43.22 9.34
N VAL A 535 -9.60 -42.05 8.86
CA VAL A 535 -10.09 -41.88 7.48
C VAL A 535 -8.98 -42.18 6.47
N MET A 536 -7.78 -41.62 6.68
CA MET A 536 -6.63 -41.93 5.84
C MET A 536 -6.24 -43.41 5.88
N LYS A 537 -6.25 -44.04 7.06
CA LYS A 537 -5.93 -45.46 7.24
C LYS A 537 -7.01 -46.38 6.63
N ALA A 538 -8.25 -45.91 6.48
CA ALA A 538 -9.28 -46.57 5.68
C ALA A 538 -9.08 -46.38 4.16
N GLY A 539 -8.09 -45.60 3.73
CA GLY A 539 -7.82 -45.28 2.31
C GLY A 539 -8.75 -44.25 1.70
N ALA A 540 -9.46 -43.48 2.53
CA ALA A 540 -10.33 -42.39 2.09
C ALA A 540 -9.66 -41.02 2.36
N ALA A 541 -10.13 -40.00 1.65
CA ALA A 541 -9.73 -38.62 1.89
C ALA A 541 -10.66 -37.98 2.92
N TYR A 542 -10.10 -37.32 3.93
CA TYR A 542 -10.95 -36.57 4.86
C TYR A 542 -11.37 -35.23 4.27
N VAL A 543 -12.60 -34.81 4.58
CA VAL A 543 -13.15 -33.50 4.23
C VAL A 543 -13.54 -32.81 5.54
N PRO A 544 -12.78 -31.81 6.00
CA PRO A 544 -13.13 -31.11 7.22
C PRO A 544 -14.36 -30.23 6.98
N VAL A 545 -15.30 -30.30 7.91
CA VAL A 545 -16.56 -29.58 7.89
C VAL A 545 -16.68 -28.89 9.24
N ASP A 546 -16.45 -27.58 9.29
CA ASP A 546 -16.56 -26.83 10.54
C ASP A 546 -18.02 -26.91 11.07
N PRO A 547 -18.26 -27.52 12.24
CA PRO A 547 -19.60 -27.64 12.79
C PRO A 547 -20.21 -26.30 13.23
N HIS A 548 -19.43 -25.21 13.25
CA HIS A 548 -19.89 -23.86 13.52
C HIS A 548 -20.31 -23.10 12.25
N TYR A 549 -20.13 -23.68 11.06
CA TYR A 549 -20.70 -23.10 9.85
C TYR A 549 -22.23 -23.19 9.86
N PRO A 550 -22.93 -22.26 9.19
CA PRO A 550 -24.37 -22.37 8.99
C PRO A 550 -24.72 -23.72 8.37
N ALA A 551 -25.82 -24.34 8.83
CA ALA A 551 -26.22 -25.69 8.39
C ALA A 551 -26.35 -25.82 6.87
N ASP A 552 -26.79 -24.77 6.17
CA ASP A 552 -26.87 -24.74 4.71
C ASP A 552 -25.49 -24.83 4.03
N ARG A 553 -24.47 -24.19 4.62
CA ARG A 553 -23.09 -24.29 4.13
C ARG A 553 -22.53 -25.69 4.37
N VAL A 554 -22.79 -26.26 5.54
CA VAL A 554 -22.42 -27.66 5.85
C VAL A 554 -23.07 -28.61 4.85
N ARG A 555 -24.39 -28.49 4.62
CA ARG A 555 -25.11 -29.30 3.65
C ARG A 555 -24.53 -29.17 2.24
N LEU A 556 -24.26 -27.95 1.78
CA LEU A 556 -23.65 -27.72 0.47
C LEU A 556 -22.28 -28.39 0.37
N MET A 557 -21.45 -28.33 1.42
CA MET A 557 -20.15 -29.01 1.44
C MET A 557 -20.29 -30.54 1.42
N VAL A 558 -21.27 -31.09 2.13
CA VAL A 558 -21.57 -32.53 2.14
C VAL A 558 -21.99 -33.00 0.75
N GLU A 559 -22.85 -32.25 0.08
CA GLU A 559 -23.34 -32.54 -1.28
C GLU A 559 -22.24 -32.36 -2.34
N ASP A 560 -21.54 -31.22 -2.36
CA ASP A 560 -20.49 -30.89 -3.34
C ASP A 560 -19.30 -31.85 -3.21
N ALA A 561 -18.95 -32.26 -1.98
CA ALA A 561 -17.89 -33.23 -1.77
C ALA A 561 -18.33 -34.68 -2.06
N GLY A 562 -19.62 -34.96 -2.24
CA GLY A 562 -20.15 -36.30 -2.41
C GLY A 562 -19.71 -37.25 -1.30
N LEU A 563 -19.93 -36.85 -0.04
CA LEU A 563 -19.48 -37.61 1.12
C LEU A 563 -20.25 -38.92 1.28
N VAL A 564 -19.53 -40.02 1.53
CA VAL A 564 -20.15 -41.33 1.80
C VAL A 564 -20.50 -41.52 3.28
N VAL A 565 -19.70 -40.90 4.15
CA VAL A 565 -19.81 -40.96 5.61
C VAL A 565 -19.52 -39.57 6.17
N LEU A 566 -20.20 -39.19 7.24
CA LEU A 566 -19.91 -38.00 8.05
C LEU A 566 -19.63 -38.43 9.49
N LEU A 567 -18.38 -38.28 9.93
CA LEU A 567 -17.96 -38.48 11.31
C LEU A 567 -18.31 -37.24 12.15
N THR A 568 -18.91 -37.45 13.32
CA THR A 568 -19.39 -36.38 14.20
C THR A 568 -19.36 -36.80 15.67
N GLN A 569 -19.92 -35.96 16.55
CA GLN A 569 -20.15 -36.22 17.98
C GLN A 569 -21.64 -36.13 18.29
N THR A 570 -22.12 -36.92 19.26
CA THR A 570 -23.52 -37.08 19.63
C THR A 570 -24.17 -35.73 19.94
N ARG A 571 -23.49 -34.88 20.70
CA ARG A 571 -23.95 -33.51 21.04
C ARG A 571 -24.11 -32.58 19.83
N LEU A 572 -23.33 -32.76 18.75
CA LEU A 572 -23.45 -31.96 17.51
C LEU A 572 -24.68 -32.38 16.70
N VAL A 573 -25.03 -33.66 16.78
CA VAL A 573 -26.27 -34.22 16.22
C VAL A 573 -27.48 -33.71 17.01
N GLU A 574 -27.44 -33.80 18.34
CA GLU A 574 -28.52 -33.34 19.22
C GLU A 574 -28.79 -31.83 19.09
N SER A 575 -27.73 -31.03 18.90
CA SER A 575 -27.84 -29.58 18.69
C SER A 575 -28.30 -29.18 17.29
N ARG A 576 -28.53 -30.14 16.37
CA ARG A 576 -28.94 -29.92 14.96
C ARG A 576 -27.96 -29.04 14.16
N ARG A 577 -26.69 -29.00 14.56
CA ARG A 577 -25.63 -28.34 13.79
C ARG A 577 -25.22 -29.16 12.56
N ILE A 578 -25.51 -30.46 12.58
CA ILE A 578 -25.27 -31.39 11.48
C ILE A 578 -26.60 -31.70 10.77
N PRO A 579 -26.67 -31.55 9.43
CA PRO A 579 -27.86 -31.93 8.66
C PRO A 579 -28.13 -33.44 8.76
N LEU A 580 -29.35 -33.80 9.15
CA LEU A 580 -29.81 -35.18 9.28
C LEU A 580 -30.41 -35.75 7.99
N ASP A 581 -30.58 -34.90 6.97
CA ASP A 581 -31.26 -35.17 5.70
C ASP A 581 -30.30 -35.44 4.53
N SER A 582 -29.01 -35.69 4.80
CA SER A 582 -28.03 -36.05 3.76
C SER A 582 -28.02 -37.55 3.45
N ASP A 583 -27.63 -37.92 2.23
CA ASP A 583 -27.40 -39.32 1.83
C ASP A 583 -26.16 -39.96 2.50
N ALA A 584 -25.30 -39.16 3.15
CA ALA A 584 -24.11 -39.65 3.86
C ALA A 584 -24.49 -40.42 5.14
N VAL A 585 -23.79 -41.53 5.41
CA VAL A 585 -23.97 -42.28 6.66
C VAL A 585 -23.38 -41.49 7.83
N LEU A 586 -24.21 -41.11 8.79
CA LEU A 586 -23.79 -40.37 9.98
C LEU A 586 -23.24 -41.32 11.04
N LEU A 587 -22.00 -41.09 11.49
CA LEU A 587 -21.33 -41.88 12.52
C LEU A 587 -20.85 -40.97 13.66
N ALA A 588 -21.42 -41.14 14.86
CA ALA A 588 -21.05 -40.37 16.04
C ALA A 588 -20.00 -41.14 16.84
N VAL A 589 -18.77 -40.64 16.93
CA VAL A 589 -17.61 -41.40 17.47
C VAL A 589 -17.66 -41.63 18.98
N ASP A 590 -18.48 -40.85 19.68
CA ASP A 590 -18.72 -40.89 21.12
C ASP A 590 -20.01 -41.66 21.49
N ASP A 591 -20.78 -42.14 20.51
CA ASP A 591 -22.02 -42.89 20.75
C ASP A 591 -21.72 -44.37 21.07
N PRO A 592 -21.92 -44.83 22.33
CA PRO A 592 -21.65 -46.22 22.70
C PRO A 592 -22.57 -47.22 21.98
N ALA A 593 -23.76 -46.79 21.51
CA ALA A 593 -24.68 -47.65 20.78
C ALA A 593 -24.18 -48.02 19.37
N GLN A 594 -23.20 -47.28 18.84
CA GLN A 594 -22.58 -47.56 17.54
C GLN A 594 -21.44 -48.58 17.60
N GLY A 595 -21.15 -49.14 18.79
CA GLY A 595 -20.29 -50.31 18.95
C GLY A 595 -18.80 -50.06 18.77
N TRP A 596 -18.32 -48.81 18.85
CA TRP A 596 -16.91 -48.46 18.64
C TRP A 596 -15.95 -49.22 19.57
N ALA A 597 -16.36 -49.52 20.79
CA ALA A 597 -15.55 -50.27 21.76
C ALA A 597 -15.37 -51.76 21.40
N ASP A 598 -16.26 -52.31 20.57
CA ASP A 598 -16.21 -53.70 20.11
C ASP A 598 -15.29 -53.87 18.88
N GLU A 599 -14.90 -52.77 18.23
CA GLU A 599 -13.98 -52.79 17.08
C GLU A 599 -12.55 -53.13 17.52
N SER A 600 -11.85 -53.93 16.69
CA SER A 600 -10.48 -54.32 16.99
C SER A 600 -9.53 -53.12 16.90
N ALA A 601 -8.56 -53.06 17.83
CA ALA A 601 -7.52 -52.04 17.88
C ALA A 601 -6.29 -52.33 16.97
N LEU A 602 -6.27 -53.46 16.25
CA LEU A 602 -5.17 -53.82 15.33
C LEU A 602 -5.24 -53.00 14.02
N PRO A 603 -4.20 -52.84 13.21
CA PRO A 603 -4.34 -52.18 11.89
C PRO A 603 -5.26 -52.99 10.94
N PRO A 604 -6.11 -52.34 10.12
CA PRO A 604 -6.91 -53.02 9.09
C PRO A 604 -6.03 -53.53 7.93
N GLU A 605 -6.48 -54.57 7.23
CA GLU A 605 -5.84 -55.02 5.98
C GLU A 605 -6.27 -54.11 4.82
N ARG A 606 -5.59 -52.96 4.68
CA ARG A 606 -5.85 -51.95 3.64
C ARG A 606 -4.52 -51.39 3.12
N THR A 607 -4.40 -51.22 1.81
CA THR A 607 -3.23 -50.58 1.20
C THR A 607 -3.64 -49.21 0.65
N VAL A 608 -2.83 -48.18 0.92
CA VAL A 608 -3.04 -46.80 0.47
C VAL A 608 -1.84 -46.39 -0.38
N ASP A 609 -2.10 -45.96 -1.62
CA ASP A 609 -1.06 -45.52 -2.53
C ASP A 609 -0.68 -44.06 -2.24
N PRO A 610 0.59 -43.64 -2.36
CA PRO A 610 0.97 -42.24 -2.19
C PRO A 610 0.26 -41.27 -3.15
N SER A 611 -0.27 -41.74 -4.27
CA SER A 611 -1.08 -40.94 -5.20
C SER A 611 -2.56 -40.87 -4.82
N ASP A 612 -3.03 -41.60 -3.81
CA ASP A 612 -4.39 -41.45 -3.29
C ASP A 612 -4.57 -40.11 -2.57
N LEU A 613 -5.81 -39.61 -2.55
CA LEU A 613 -6.16 -38.37 -1.87
C LEU A 613 -6.03 -38.54 -0.35
N ALA A 614 -5.27 -37.66 0.29
CA ALA A 614 -5.19 -37.57 1.73
C ALA A 614 -6.36 -36.75 2.30
N TYR A 615 -6.69 -35.63 1.64
CA TYR A 615 -7.77 -34.75 2.04
C TYR A 615 -8.29 -33.86 0.92
N VAL A 616 -9.49 -33.31 1.14
CA VAL A 616 -10.06 -32.24 0.34
C VAL A 616 -10.47 -31.10 1.26
N ILE A 617 -9.77 -29.96 1.16
CA ILE A 617 -10.04 -28.76 1.98
C ILE A 617 -10.67 -27.68 1.10
N TYR A 618 -11.76 -27.09 1.57
CA TYR A 618 -12.48 -26.05 0.84
C TYR A 618 -11.89 -24.68 1.10
N THR A 619 -11.57 -23.95 0.03
CA THR A 619 -11.13 -22.54 0.09
C THR A 619 -12.18 -21.62 -0.53
N SER A 620 -12.12 -20.32 -0.22
CA SER A 620 -13.00 -19.32 -0.83
C SER A 620 -12.71 -19.23 -2.34
N GLY A 621 -13.73 -19.43 -3.17
CA GLY A 621 -13.62 -19.24 -4.61
C GLY A 621 -13.84 -17.77 -5.00
N SER A 622 -13.07 -17.26 -5.96
CA SER A 622 -13.28 -15.95 -6.60
C SER A 622 -14.67 -15.79 -7.25
N THR A 623 -15.38 -16.90 -7.47
CA THR A 623 -16.74 -16.97 -8.03
C THR A 623 -17.84 -17.07 -6.96
N GLY A 624 -17.50 -16.96 -5.67
CA GLY A 624 -18.44 -17.00 -4.54
C GLY A 624 -18.90 -18.40 -4.10
N ARG A 625 -18.53 -19.47 -4.82
CA ARG A 625 -18.73 -20.87 -4.38
C ARG A 625 -17.44 -21.44 -3.80
N PRO A 626 -17.46 -22.10 -2.63
CA PRO A 626 -16.31 -22.82 -2.11
C PRO A 626 -15.75 -23.80 -3.15
N LYS A 627 -14.42 -23.96 -3.19
CA LYS A 627 -13.73 -24.89 -4.09
C LYS A 627 -12.91 -25.89 -3.26
N GLY A 628 -13.18 -27.19 -3.43
CA GLY A 628 -12.44 -28.25 -2.74
C GLY A 628 -11.09 -28.50 -3.39
N VAL A 629 -9.99 -28.25 -2.68
CA VAL A 629 -8.63 -28.50 -3.17
C VAL A 629 -8.24 -29.94 -2.87
N MET A 630 -7.90 -30.71 -3.90
CA MET A 630 -7.62 -32.15 -3.80
C MET A 630 -6.12 -32.42 -3.57
N VAL A 631 -5.75 -32.82 -2.34
CA VAL A 631 -4.36 -33.05 -1.94
C VAL A 631 -4.07 -34.55 -1.78
N GLU A 632 -2.98 -35.01 -2.36
CA GLU A 632 -2.55 -36.41 -2.32
C GLU A 632 -1.56 -36.68 -1.18
N HIS A 633 -1.44 -37.95 -0.75
CA HIS A 633 -0.48 -38.33 0.29
C HIS A 633 0.96 -37.94 -0.04
N ARG A 634 1.38 -38.11 -1.30
CA ARG A 634 2.72 -37.71 -1.77
C ARG A 634 2.97 -36.21 -1.67
N ASN A 635 1.94 -35.38 -1.82
CA ASN A 635 2.07 -33.94 -1.66
C ASN A 635 2.39 -33.60 -0.20
N VAL A 636 1.65 -34.21 0.74
CA VAL A 636 1.86 -34.04 2.19
C VAL A 636 3.25 -34.51 2.62
N VAL A 637 3.67 -35.69 2.16
CA VAL A 637 4.99 -36.24 2.47
C VAL A 637 6.11 -35.36 1.92
N ASN A 638 5.94 -34.79 0.73
CA ASN A 638 6.89 -33.83 0.19
C ASN A 638 6.95 -32.53 1.01
N PHE A 639 5.79 -31.98 1.37
CA PHE A 639 5.72 -30.81 2.24
C PHE A 639 6.45 -31.06 3.57
N PHE A 640 6.27 -32.23 4.17
CA PHE A 640 6.95 -32.61 5.41
C PHE A 640 8.47 -32.68 5.24
N ARG A 641 8.97 -33.14 4.09
CA ARG A 641 10.41 -33.09 3.81
C ARG A 641 10.92 -31.64 3.80
N GLY A 642 10.16 -30.70 3.25
CA GLY A 642 10.49 -29.28 3.31
C GLY A 642 10.50 -28.73 4.74
N MET A 643 9.54 -29.15 5.57
CA MET A 643 9.47 -28.75 6.97
C MET A 643 10.59 -29.35 7.82
N ASP A 644 11.01 -30.58 7.56
CA ASP A 644 12.16 -31.20 8.23
C ASP A 644 13.45 -30.37 8.03
N GLU A 645 13.60 -29.72 6.86
CA GLU A 645 14.75 -28.86 6.57
C GLU A 645 14.61 -27.45 7.18
N ALA A 646 13.40 -26.90 7.19
CA ALA A 646 13.14 -25.55 7.69
C ALA A 646 13.13 -25.48 9.23
N VAL A 647 12.35 -26.37 9.85
CA VAL A 647 12.09 -26.42 11.29
C VAL A 647 13.20 -27.19 12.02
N GLY A 648 13.66 -28.31 11.45
CA GLY A 648 14.65 -29.21 12.07
C GLY A 648 14.02 -30.45 12.70
N ASP A 649 14.83 -31.22 13.44
CA ASP A 649 14.40 -32.44 14.14
C ASP A 649 13.57 -32.09 15.39
N PRO A 650 12.28 -32.49 15.45
CA PRO A 650 11.40 -32.13 16.55
C PRO A 650 11.54 -33.06 17.78
N GLY A 651 12.60 -33.85 17.93
CA GLY A 651 12.78 -34.81 19.03
C GLY A 651 12.47 -34.24 20.43
N GLY A 652 11.41 -34.75 21.06
CA GLY A 652 10.95 -34.31 22.39
C GLY A 652 10.23 -32.95 22.43
N SER A 653 9.96 -32.34 21.27
CA SER A 653 9.28 -31.05 21.14
C SER A 653 7.77 -31.14 21.41
N SER A 654 7.17 -29.98 21.66
CA SER A 654 5.74 -29.83 21.92
C SER A 654 5.16 -28.73 21.03
N TRP A 655 4.21 -29.09 20.18
CA TRP A 655 3.54 -28.15 19.28
C TRP A 655 2.18 -27.72 19.85
N LEU A 656 1.89 -26.42 19.85
CA LEU A 656 0.56 -25.91 20.21
C LEU A 656 -0.32 -25.82 18.97
N ALA A 657 -1.32 -26.70 18.86
CA ALA A 657 -2.26 -26.71 17.76
C ALA A 657 -3.43 -25.76 18.05
N VAL A 658 -3.45 -24.64 17.31
CA VAL A 658 -4.45 -23.56 17.44
C VAL A 658 -5.36 -23.49 16.21
N THR A 659 -4.95 -24.03 15.07
CA THR A 659 -5.65 -23.86 13.80
C THR A 659 -6.80 -24.87 13.63
N SER A 660 -7.94 -24.41 13.11
CA SER A 660 -9.07 -25.28 12.77
C SER A 660 -8.68 -26.25 11.65
N ILE A 661 -9.18 -27.49 11.70
CA ILE A 661 -8.92 -28.50 10.67
C ILE A 661 -9.49 -28.15 9.30
N SER A 662 -10.34 -27.11 9.21
CA SER A 662 -10.82 -26.57 7.94
C SER A 662 -9.78 -25.71 7.21
N PHE A 663 -8.62 -25.46 7.82
CA PHE A 663 -7.45 -24.86 7.19
C PHE A 663 -6.33 -25.90 7.12
N ASP A 664 -5.70 -26.00 5.96
CA ASP A 664 -4.65 -26.97 5.65
C ASP A 664 -3.42 -26.86 6.57
N ILE A 665 -3.15 -25.68 7.12
CA ILE A 665 -2.16 -25.44 8.19
C ILE A 665 -2.26 -26.46 9.34
N SER A 666 -3.45 -26.92 9.71
CA SER A 666 -3.61 -27.91 10.79
C SER A 666 -2.87 -29.22 10.49
N VAL A 667 -2.61 -29.54 9.23
CA VAL A 667 -1.83 -30.72 8.82
C VAL A 667 -0.38 -30.61 9.28
N LEU A 668 0.20 -29.41 9.29
CA LEU A 668 1.51 -29.18 9.88
C LEU A 668 1.44 -29.36 11.40
N GLU A 669 0.55 -28.63 12.06
CA GLU A 669 0.45 -28.60 13.53
C GLU A 669 0.22 -30.01 14.12
N LEU A 670 -0.62 -30.81 13.45
CA LEU A 670 -1.04 -32.12 13.93
C LEU A 670 -0.20 -33.24 13.30
N LEU A 671 -0.21 -33.36 11.98
CA LEU A 671 0.24 -34.59 11.32
C LEU A 671 1.75 -34.63 11.10
N TRP A 672 2.41 -33.49 10.83
CA TRP A 672 3.88 -33.43 10.78
C TRP A 672 4.45 -33.75 12.15
N THR A 673 3.97 -33.05 13.19
CA THR A 673 4.37 -33.24 14.60
C THR A 673 4.26 -34.70 15.03
N LEU A 674 3.08 -35.33 14.87
CA LEU A 674 2.85 -36.71 15.30
C LEU A 674 3.70 -37.72 14.53
N SER A 675 3.92 -37.49 13.24
CA SER A 675 4.72 -38.41 12.41
C SER A 675 6.21 -38.42 12.73
N ARG A 676 6.70 -37.47 13.56
CA ARG A 676 8.07 -37.41 14.05
C ARG A 676 8.20 -37.72 15.55
N GLY A 677 7.15 -38.21 16.21
CA GLY A 677 7.22 -38.56 17.63
C GLY A 677 7.07 -37.40 18.61
N ALA A 678 6.82 -36.18 18.12
CA ALA A 678 6.61 -35.01 18.97
C ALA A 678 5.19 -34.99 19.56
N ARG A 679 5.01 -34.20 20.62
CA ARG A 679 3.71 -34.07 21.31
C ARG A 679 2.90 -32.94 20.70
N VAL A 680 1.62 -33.18 20.43
CA VAL A 680 0.64 -32.15 20.08
C VAL A 680 -0.14 -31.73 21.32
N VAL A 681 -0.22 -30.43 21.59
CA VAL A 681 -1.09 -29.85 22.61
C VAL A 681 -2.23 -29.14 21.90
N LEU A 682 -3.45 -29.65 22.05
CA LEU A 682 -4.64 -29.06 21.46
C LEU A 682 -5.06 -27.85 22.29
N TYR A 683 -5.01 -26.65 21.70
CA TYR A 683 -5.56 -25.45 22.34
C TYR A 683 -7.09 -25.46 22.15
N PRO A 684 -7.90 -25.34 23.22
CA PRO A 684 -9.35 -25.41 23.11
C PRO A 684 -9.87 -24.34 22.17
N GLU A 685 -10.83 -24.73 21.34
CA GLU A 685 -11.73 -23.76 20.74
C GLU A 685 -12.58 -23.21 21.89
N ARG A 686 -12.19 -22.07 22.47
CA ARG A 686 -13.13 -21.29 23.27
C ARG A 686 -14.36 -21.13 22.41
N GLU A 687 -15.56 -21.32 22.99
CA GLU A 687 -16.80 -20.98 22.31
C GLU A 687 -16.60 -19.62 21.66
N ARG A 688 -16.40 -19.61 20.34
CA ARG A 688 -16.95 -18.53 19.54
C ARG A 688 -18.42 -18.68 19.81
N LEU A 689 -18.93 -17.97 20.83
CA LEU A 689 -20.32 -17.57 20.85
C LEU A 689 -20.58 -17.13 19.40
N PRO A 690 -21.56 -17.76 18.73
CA PRO A 690 -21.72 -17.57 17.30
C PRO A 690 -21.76 -16.07 17.03
N ALA A 691 -20.93 -15.64 16.09
CA ALA A 691 -21.34 -14.59 15.18
C ALA A 691 -22.70 -15.07 14.59
N THR A 692 -23.78 -14.69 15.26
CA THR A 692 -25.20 -15.02 15.09
C THR A 692 -25.73 -15.02 13.65
N THR A 693 -25.67 -16.15 12.96
CA THR A 693 -26.71 -16.49 11.97
C THR A 693 -27.31 -17.84 12.35
N GLY A 694 -28.51 -17.97 12.89
CA GLY A 694 -29.48 -16.94 13.25
C GLY A 694 -30.50 -17.47 14.25
N ARG A 695 -31.06 -16.55 15.04
CA ARG A 695 -32.34 -16.75 15.72
C ARG A 695 -33.45 -16.43 14.71
N ALA A 696 -33.90 -17.44 13.97
CA ALA A 696 -35.23 -17.49 13.38
C ALA A 696 -35.62 -18.98 13.37
N ALA A 697 -36.37 -19.52 14.34
CA ALA A 697 -37.64 -19.04 14.84
C ALA A 697 -37.81 -19.40 16.31
N GLY A 698 -38.03 -18.38 17.14
CA GLY A 698 -38.29 -18.55 18.56
C GLY A 698 -38.25 -17.26 19.38
N ARG A 699 -38.54 -16.12 18.75
CA ARG A 699 -39.05 -14.87 19.34
C ARG A 699 -39.34 -13.90 18.20
N ALA A 700 -40.54 -13.99 17.64
CA ALA A 700 -41.19 -12.76 17.22
C ALA A 700 -41.28 -11.86 18.47
N SER A 701 -41.03 -10.56 18.28
CA SER A 701 -41.35 -9.48 19.21
C SER A 701 -40.52 -9.38 20.51
N THR A 702 -39.53 -8.48 20.48
CA THR A 702 -39.45 -7.40 21.51
C THR A 702 -39.07 -6.01 20.97
N ALA A 703 -38.72 -5.82 19.68
CA ALA A 703 -38.61 -4.47 19.09
C ALA A 703 -39.86 -4.04 18.27
N ALA A 704 -40.85 -4.92 18.11
CA ALA A 704 -42.14 -4.63 17.48
C ALA A 704 -43.32 -4.63 18.49
N ALA A 705 -43.04 -4.46 19.78
CA ALA A 705 -44.04 -4.27 20.83
C ALA A 705 -43.76 -3.02 21.67
N SER A 706 -43.62 -1.87 21.02
CA SER A 706 -44.15 -0.60 21.55
C SER A 706 -45.38 -0.19 20.74
N GLY A 707 -46.25 -1.17 20.49
CA GLY A 707 -47.61 -0.98 20.00
C GLY A 707 -48.63 -1.38 21.06
N ALA A 708 -48.47 -0.89 22.29
CA ALA A 708 -49.50 -0.97 23.33
C ALA A 708 -49.94 0.45 23.72
N GLY A 709 -50.89 0.98 22.95
CA GLY A 709 -51.86 1.98 23.43
C GLY A 709 -51.33 3.38 23.77
N PRO A 710 -52.21 4.37 23.86
CA PRO A 710 -51.82 5.77 23.96
C PRO A 710 -51.27 6.08 25.36
N GLY A 711 -49.97 6.39 25.45
CA GLY A 711 -49.35 7.03 26.61
C GLY A 711 -48.15 6.28 27.18
N GLY A 712 -46.98 6.93 27.21
CA GLY A 712 -45.81 6.53 28.00
C GLY A 712 -44.50 6.57 27.23
N ALA A 713 -43.67 7.58 27.51
CA ALA A 713 -42.29 7.70 27.04
C ALA A 713 -41.44 6.49 27.49
N THR A 714 -40.63 5.90 26.60
CA THR A 714 -39.63 4.91 26.98
C THR A 714 -38.53 5.62 27.77
N GLY A 715 -38.43 5.30 29.05
CA GLY A 715 -37.68 6.08 30.03
C GLY A 715 -36.21 5.69 30.23
N THR A 716 -35.45 5.41 29.17
CA THR A 716 -34.01 5.11 29.28
C THR A 716 -33.22 5.88 28.23
N MET A 717 -32.24 6.69 28.66
CA MET A 717 -31.29 7.37 27.79
C MET A 717 -30.16 6.41 27.43
N GLU A 718 -29.87 6.27 26.13
CA GLU A 718 -28.74 5.51 25.63
C GLU A 718 -27.50 6.38 25.44
N PHE A 719 -26.32 5.75 25.42
CA PHE A 719 -25.05 6.42 25.15
C PHE A 719 -24.27 5.64 24.09
N SER A 720 -23.57 6.35 23.21
CA SER A 720 -22.63 5.79 22.24
C SER A 720 -21.34 6.59 22.22
N LEU A 721 -20.27 6.01 21.68
CA LEU A 721 -19.01 6.74 21.46
C LEU A 721 -18.89 7.17 20.01
N PHE A 722 -18.56 8.43 19.79
CA PHE A 722 -18.36 9.02 18.49
C PHE A 722 -16.91 9.46 18.32
N TYR A 723 -16.25 8.95 17.29
CA TYR A 723 -14.86 9.26 16.99
C TYR A 723 -14.78 10.16 15.75
N PHE A 724 -13.96 11.20 15.81
CA PHE A 724 -13.67 12.06 14.68
C PHE A 724 -12.15 12.12 14.51
N SER A 725 -11.64 11.83 13.32
CA SER A 725 -10.20 11.91 13.07
C SER A 725 -9.79 13.37 12.90
N ALA A 726 -9.21 13.99 13.91
CA ALA A 726 -8.43 15.21 13.75
C ALA A 726 -7.04 14.86 13.17
N GLU A 727 -6.98 14.45 11.90
CA GLU A 727 -5.77 14.65 11.10
C GLU A 727 -5.99 15.96 10.33
N GLY A 728 -5.22 16.99 10.71
CA GLY A 728 -5.31 18.35 10.20
C GLY A 728 -5.15 18.40 8.68
N GLY A 729 -5.82 19.40 8.08
CA GLY A 729 -5.69 19.71 6.67
C GLY A 729 -4.25 20.01 6.27
N GLU A 730 -3.99 20.00 4.96
CA GLU A 730 -2.70 20.38 4.36
C GLU A 730 -2.10 21.62 5.04
N GLY A 731 -1.11 21.41 5.92
CA GLY A 731 -0.41 22.47 6.65
C GLY A 731 -0.17 22.25 8.14
N GLU A 732 -0.78 21.26 8.81
CA GLU A 732 -0.58 21.05 10.25
C GLU A 732 0.43 19.93 10.57
N ALA A 733 1.25 20.18 11.60
CA ALA A 733 2.39 19.33 11.99
C ALA A 733 1.98 17.89 12.35
N ALA A 734 2.89 16.95 12.11
CA ALA A 734 2.74 15.53 12.44
C ALA A 734 2.18 15.32 13.87
N PRO A 735 1.38 14.27 14.10
CA PRO A 735 0.84 13.97 15.43
C PRO A 735 1.95 13.92 16.47
N ALA A 736 1.66 14.41 17.67
CA ALA A 736 2.63 14.47 18.76
C ALA A 736 3.33 13.11 18.98
N PRO A 737 4.66 13.08 19.21
CA PRO A 737 5.40 11.84 19.41
C PRO A 737 4.78 11.02 20.57
N GLY A 738 4.35 9.79 20.28
CA GLY A 738 3.84 8.85 21.29
C GLY A 738 2.35 8.47 21.19
N ARG A 739 1.56 9.09 20.31
CA ARG A 739 0.19 8.61 20.04
C ARG A 739 0.19 7.34 19.19
N GLU A 740 -0.34 6.25 19.75
CA GLU A 740 -0.58 5.01 19.00
C GLU A 740 -1.84 5.17 18.14
N ARG A 741 -1.66 5.13 16.81
CA ARG A 741 -2.75 5.27 15.83
C ARG A 741 -3.86 4.25 16.14
N TYR A 742 -5.09 4.73 16.34
CA TYR A 742 -6.30 3.95 16.69
C TYR A 742 -6.41 3.41 18.13
N ARG A 743 -5.47 3.69 19.03
CA ARG A 743 -5.56 3.21 20.42
C ARG A 743 -6.86 3.65 21.09
N LEU A 744 -7.19 4.94 20.99
CA LEU A 744 -8.42 5.50 21.56
C LEU A 744 -9.69 4.83 20.99
N LEU A 745 -9.70 4.49 19.69
CA LEU A 745 -10.80 3.78 19.03
C LEU A 745 -10.93 2.36 19.56
N LEU A 746 -9.85 1.58 19.58
CA LEU A 746 -9.91 0.16 19.95
C LEU A 746 -10.11 -0.04 21.45
N GLU A 747 -9.38 0.67 22.30
CA GLU A 747 -9.53 0.56 23.76
C GLU A 747 -10.85 1.15 24.24
N GLY A 748 -11.25 2.32 23.72
CA GLY A 748 -12.55 2.91 24.03
C GLY A 748 -13.72 2.04 23.55
N SER A 749 -13.58 1.34 22.42
CA SER A 749 -14.60 0.39 21.95
C SER A 749 -14.78 -0.79 22.91
N ARG A 750 -13.71 -1.32 23.51
CA ARG A 750 -13.82 -2.39 24.52
C ARG A 750 -14.51 -1.89 25.79
N ILE A 751 -14.14 -0.69 26.27
CA ILE A 751 -14.76 -0.08 27.44
C ILE A 751 -16.26 0.13 27.21
N ALA A 752 -16.64 0.61 26.02
CA ALA A 752 -18.04 0.79 25.64
C ALA A 752 -18.80 -0.54 25.55
N ASP A 753 -18.19 -1.56 24.93
CA ASP A 753 -18.78 -2.90 24.81
C ASP A 753 -18.99 -3.53 26.19
N GLU A 754 -18.00 -3.44 27.08
CA GLU A 754 -18.06 -3.88 28.48
C GLU A 754 -19.12 -3.11 29.29
N GLY A 755 -19.14 -1.78 29.12
CA GLY A 755 -20.02 -0.85 29.81
C GLY A 755 -21.48 -0.83 29.32
N GLY A 756 -21.80 -1.58 28.27
CA GLY A 756 -23.16 -1.71 27.75
C GLY A 756 -23.65 -0.46 26.99
N LEU A 757 -22.74 0.28 26.36
CA LEU A 757 -23.11 1.38 25.47
C LEU A 757 -23.82 0.84 24.22
N SER A 758 -24.64 1.68 23.60
CA SER A 758 -25.50 1.32 22.48
C SER A 758 -24.75 1.14 21.16
N ALA A 759 -23.75 1.99 20.88
CA ALA A 759 -22.99 1.93 19.64
C ALA A 759 -21.58 2.57 19.72
N ILE A 760 -20.73 2.20 18.77
CA ILE A 760 -19.51 2.91 18.37
C ILE A 760 -19.76 3.50 16.98
N TRP A 761 -19.60 4.81 16.86
CA TRP A 761 -19.57 5.51 15.59
C TRP A 761 -18.12 5.65 15.14
N THR A 762 -17.76 4.93 14.08
CA THR A 762 -16.40 4.95 13.53
C THR A 762 -16.11 6.28 12.82
N PRO A 763 -14.84 6.68 12.64
CA PRO A 763 -14.50 7.98 12.05
C PRO A 763 -15.13 8.23 10.69
N GLU A 764 -15.57 9.47 10.48
CA GLU A 764 -16.04 9.99 9.18
C GLU A 764 -14.82 10.37 8.33
N ARG A 765 -14.73 9.81 7.11
CA ARG A 765 -13.90 10.38 6.05
C ARG A 765 -14.56 10.17 4.70
N HIS A 766 -14.61 11.24 3.92
CA HIS A 766 -14.97 11.22 2.51
C HIS A 766 -14.12 10.17 1.81
N PHE A 767 -14.72 9.21 1.10
CA PHE A 767 -13.98 8.12 0.44
C PHE A 767 -13.12 8.60 -0.78
N HIS A 768 -12.58 9.82 -0.74
CA HIS A 768 -11.87 10.46 -1.86
C HIS A 768 -10.40 10.77 -1.59
N GLU A 769 -9.88 10.65 -0.36
CA GLU A 769 -8.44 10.66 -0.16
C GLU A 769 -7.84 9.27 -0.47
N PHE A 770 -7.86 8.91 -1.76
CA PHE A 770 -6.92 7.96 -2.32
C PHE A 770 -5.53 8.62 -2.32
N GLY A 771 -4.71 8.32 -1.30
CA GLY A 771 -3.33 8.82 -1.25
C GLY A 771 -2.60 8.70 0.10
N GLY A 772 -3.32 8.47 1.21
CA GLY A 772 -2.71 8.28 2.53
C GLY A 772 -2.82 6.85 3.07
N ILE A 773 -1.88 6.44 3.93
CA ILE A 773 -1.90 5.16 4.67
C ILE A 773 -2.94 5.24 5.82
N TYR A 774 -4.22 5.47 5.51
CA TYR A 774 -5.33 5.48 6.46
C TYR A 774 -6.38 4.42 6.03
N PRO A 775 -6.86 3.53 6.92
CA PRO A 775 -7.80 2.48 6.55
C PRO A 775 -9.17 3.05 6.21
N ASN A 776 -9.83 2.45 5.22
CA ASN A 776 -11.21 2.69 4.84
C ASN A 776 -12.14 2.57 6.08
N PRO A 777 -13.17 3.43 6.27
CA PRO A 777 -14.14 3.32 7.36
C PRO A 777 -14.73 1.92 7.58
N SER A 778 -14.93 1.14 6.51
CA SER A 778 -15.39 -0.26 6.60
C SER A 778 -14.35 -1.20 7.24
N VAL A 779 -13.05 -0.91 7.06
CA VAL A 779 -11.94 -1.66 7.68
C VAL A 779 -11.83 -1.32 9.17
N ALA A 780 -11.97 -0.04 9.55
CA ALA A 780 -12.01 0.35 10.96
C ALA A 780 -13.23 -0.28 11.67
N ALA A 781 -14.40 -0.27 11.01
CA ALA A 781 -15.60 -0.92 11.51
C ALA A 781 -15.45 -2.46 11.63
N ALA A 782 -14.79 -3.11 10.68
CA ALA A 782 -14.47 -4.54 10.76
C ALA A 782 -13.51 -4.85 11.93
N ALA A 783 -12.53 -3.98 12.20
CA ALA A 783 -11.63 -4.13 13.34
C ALA A 783 -12.38 -3.98 14.67
N VAL A 784 -13.28 -3.00 14.79
CA VAL A 784 -14.17 -2.86 15.97
C VAL A 784 -15.08 -4.08 16.10
N ALA A 785 -15.63 -4.59 15.00
CA ALA A 785 -16.46 -5.79 14.98
C ALA A 785 -15.71 -7.04 15.49
N ALA A 786 -14.42 -7.14 15.19
CA ALA A 786 -13.58 -8.26 15.61
C ALA A 786 -13.25 -8.25 17.10
N ILE A 787 -13.36 -7.11 17.80
CA ILE A 787 -12.98 -6.96 19.21
C ILE A 787 -14.16 -6.64 20.14
N THR A 788 -15.38 -6.60 19.62
CA THR A 788 -16.59 -6.28 20.39
C THR A 788 -17.70 -7.29 20.11
N GLU A 789 -18.53 -7.58 21.11
CA GLU A 789 -19.58 -8.60 20.99
C GLU A 789 -21.00 -8.03 21.05
N ARG A 790 -21.22 -6.91 21.76
CA ARG A 790 -22.54 -6.43 22.16
C ARG A 790 -22.88 -5.05 21.59
N VAL A 791 -21.92 -4.14 21.55
CA VAL A 791 -22.10 -2.76 21.10
C VAL A 791 -22.41 -2.70 19.61
N GLY A 792 -23.32 -1.82 19.20
CA GLY A 792 -23.61 -1.55 17.80
C GLY A 792 -22.42 -0.90 17.08
N ILE A 793 -22.35 -1.01 15.76
CA ILE A 793 -21.28 -0.42 14.95
C ILE A 793 -21.92 0.46 13.89
N ARG A 794 -21.73 1.77 14.01
CA ARG A 794 -22.34 2.77 13.12
C ARG A 794 -21.25 3.47 12.32
N SER A 795 -21.49 3.76 11.05
CA SER A 795 -20.56 4.55 10.26
C SER A 795 -20.55 6.02 10.73
N GLY A 796 -19.37 6.65 10.75
CA GLY A 796 -19.25 8.10 10.59
C GLY A 796 -19.82 8.50 9.23
N SER A 797 -20.48 9.65 9.14
CA SER A 797 -21.46 9.94 8.08
C SER A 797 -20.94 9.70 6.65
N VAL A 798 -21.59 8.83 5.89
CA VAL A 798 -21.25 8.53 4.49
C VAL A 798 -21.88 9.60 3.58
N VAL A 799 -21.08 10.21 2.71
CA VAL A 799 -21.56 11.19 1.71
C VAL A 799 -21.95 10.48 0.42
N LEU A 800 -23.09 9.77 0.45
CA LEU A 800 -23.54 8.91 -0.67
C LEU A 800 -23.49 9.55 -2.07
N PRO A 801 -23.80 10.86 -2.27
CA PRO A 801 -23.69 11.48 -3.59
C PRO A 801 -22.32 11.42 -4.26
N LEU A 802 -21.26 11.09 -3.51
CA LEU A 802 -19.91 10.97 -4.02
C LEU A 802 -19.44 9.50 -4.15
N HIS A 803 -20.25 8.52 -3.73
CA HIS A 803 -19.85 7.13 -3.63
C HIS A 803 -20.64 6.21 -4.55
N ASP A 804 -20.01 5.11 -4.97
CA ASP A 804 -20.72 4.04 -5.64
C ASP A 804 -21.55 3.26 -4.62
N THR A 805 -22.88 3.38 -4.69
CA THR A 805 -23.84 2.74 -3.79
C THR A 805 -23.67 1.23 -3.71
N ILE A 806 -23.22 0.55 -4.78
CA ILE A 806 -22.97 -0.91 -4.78
C ILE A 806 -21.78 -1.23 -3.90
N ARG A 807 -20.69 -0.47 -4.06
CA ARG A 807 -19.48 -0.65 -3.26
C ARG A 807 -19.75 -0.41 -1.78
N VAL A 808 -20.53 0.62 -1.45
CA VAL A 808 -20.97 0.86 -0.06
C VAL A 808 -21.78 -0.33 0.45
N ALA A 809 -22.69 -0.89 -0.36
CA ALA A 809 -23.49 -2.06 0.02
C ALA A 809 -22.63 -3.30 0.27
N GLU A 810 -21.67 -3.59 -0.61
CA GLU A 810 -20.78 -4.76 -0.50
C GLU A 810 -19.86 -4.65 0.71
N GLU A 811 -19.16 -3.53 0.87
CA GLU A 811 -18.24 -3.32 1.99
C GLU A 811 -18.97 -3.43 3.33
N TRP A 812 -20.13 -2.80 3.48
CA TRP A 812 -20.89 -2.83 4.72
C TRP A 812 -21.66 -4.14 4.93
N SER A 813 -21.97 -4.90 3.87
CA SER A 813 -22.48 -6.27 4.03
C SER A 813 -21.43 -7.19 4.66
N VAL A 814 -20.14 -7.00 4.36
CA VAL A 814 -19.06 -7.75 5.00
C VAL A 814 -18.96 -7.39 6.48
N VAL A 815 -19.00 -6.10 6.81
CA VAL A 815 -19.01 -5.65 8.22
C VAL A 815 -20.25 -6.17 8.95
N ASP A 816 -21.42 -6.19 8.30
CA ASP A 816 -22.65 -6.74 8.87
C ASP A 816 -22.53 -8.24 9.15
N ASN A 817 -21.87 -8.99 8.27
CA ASN A 817 -21.60 -10.41 8.49
C ASN A 817 -20.56 -10.64 9.62
N LEU A 818 -19.53 -9.80 9.72
CA LEU A 818 -18.49 -9.90 10.75
C LEU A 818 -19.01 -9.50 12.14
N SER A 819 -19.68 -8.35 12.22
CA SER A 819 -20.34 -7.84 13.44
C SER A 819 -21.58 -8.62 13.78
N ASN A 820 -22.08 -9.38 12.81
CA ASN A 820 -23.17 -10.27 12.97
C ASN A 820 -24.49 -9.53 13.29
N GLY A 821 -24.87 -8.68 12.35
CA GLY A 821 -26.13 -7.96 12.37
C GLY A 821 -26.18 -6.75 13.31
N ARG A 822 -25.03 -6.24 13.74
CA ARG A 822 -24.91 -5.08 14.66
C ARG A 822 -24.60 -3.76 13.94
N VAL A 823 -24.65 -3.74 12.60
CA VAL A 823 -24.25 -2.58 11.79
C VAL A 823 -25.38 -1.58 11.58
N GLY A 824 -25.03 -0.29 11.58
CA GLY A 824 -25.87 0.80 11.11
C GLY A 824 -25.09 1.76 10.21
N LEU A 825 -25.78 2.42 9.28
CA LEU A 825 -25.17 3.41 8.39
C LEU A 825 -25.69 4.82 8.65
N SER A 826 -24.80 5.79 8.74
CA SER A 826 -25.18 7.20 8.81
C SER A 826 -24.92 7.88 7.49
N PHE A 827 -25.82 8.75 7.03
CA PHE A 827 -25.71 9.45 5.76
C PHE A 827 -25.74 10.97 5.96
N ALA A 828 -24.73 11.65 5.41
CA ALA A 828 -24.62 13.10 5.43
C ALA A 828 -25.05 13.71 4.09
N SER A 829 -25.74 14.85 4.15
CA SER A 829 -26.20 15.58 2.97
C SER A 829 -25.10 16.39 2.23
N GLY A 830 -23.82 16.20 2.59
CA GLY A 830 -22.67 16.96 2.06
C GLY A 830 -22.50 18.32 2.74
N TRP A 831 -21.67 18.38 3.78
CA TRP A 831 -21.54 19.54 4.67
C TRP A 831 -20.69 20.67 4.10
N HIS A 832 -19.75 20.36 3.19
CA HIS A 832 -18.82 21.33 2.65
C HIS A 832 -18.84 21.32 1.12
N ASP A 833 -18.85 22.50 0.49
CA ASP A 833 -18.87 22.62 -0.98
C ASP A 833 -17.62 21.97 -1.63
N ARG A 834 -16.52 21.90 -0.87
CA ARG A 834 -15.27 21.25 -1.29
C ARG A 834 -15.38 19.73 -1.40
N ASP A 835 -16.36 19.11 -0.75
CA ASP A 835 -16.56 17.65 -0.81
C ASP A 835 -16.90 17.22 -2.25
N PHE A 836 -17.45 18.13 -3.05
CA PHE A 836 -17.91 17.89 -4.42
C PHE A 836 -16.88 18.31 -5.48
N ILE A 837 -15.62 18.60 -5.11
CA ILE A 837 -14.57 18.96 -6.10
C ILE A 837 -14.42 17.90 -7.20
N PHE A 838 -14.62 16.61 -6.84
CA PHE A 838 -14.46 15.48 -7.75
C PHE A 838 -15.78 15.01 -8.42
N ALA A 839 -16.92 15.57 -8.03
CA ALA A 839 -18.23 15.33 -8.66
C ALA A 839 -19.09 16.60 -8.59
N PRO A 840 -18.63 17.72 -9.17
CA PRO A 840 -19.28 19.02 -9.04
C PRO A 840 -20.71 19.03 -9.58
N GLU A 841 -21.02 18.17 -10.55
CA GLU A 841 -22.35 17.95 -11.11
C GLU A 841 -23.37 17.44 -10.07
N ASN A 842 -22.91 16.72 -9.04
CA ASN A 842 -23.78 16.19 -8.00
C ASN A 842 -24.09 17.22 -6.91
N PHE A 843 -23.38 18.35 -6.87
CA PHE A 843 -23.52 19.35 -5.80
C PHE A 843 -24.90 20.01 -5.78
N GLU A 844 -25.44 20.42 -6.93
CA GLU A 844 -26.72 21.13 -7.01
C GLU A 844 -27.90 20.25 -6.57
N ASP A 845 -27.85 18.94 -6.86
CA ASP A 845 -28.92 17.97 -6.54
C ASP A 845 -28.58 17.04 -5.37
N ARG A 846 -27.52 17.35 -4.61
CA ARG A 846 -26.92 16.46 -3.59
C ARG A 846 -27.90 15.86 -2.58
N LYS A 847 -28.95 16.61 -2.23
CA LYS A 847 -29.97 16.15 -1.28
C LYS A 847 -30.89 15.09 -1.88
N GLU A 848 -31.41 15.32 -3.09
CA GLU A 848 -32.31 14.37 -3.75
C GLU A 848 -31.53 13.14 -4.22
N VAL A 849 -30.29 13.32 -4.69
CA VAL A 849 -29.36 12.21 -5.01
C VAL A 849 -29.15 11.34 -3.78
N MET A 850 -28.81 11.91 -2.62
CA MET A 850 -28.62 11.14 -1.39
C MET A 850 -29.85 10.28 -1.06
N PHE A 851 -31.04 10.85 -1.08
CA PHE A 851 -32.26 10.10 -0.76
C PHE A 851 -32.56 8.98 -1.77
N ARG A 852 -32.35 9.22 -3.06
CA ARG A 852 -32.47 8.18 -4.11
C ARG A 852 -31.46 7.05 -3.89
N GLU A 853 -30.20 7.38 -3.59
CA GLU A 853 -29.17 6.37 -3.35
C GLU A 853 -29.43 5.55 -2.08
N ILE A 854 -30.03 6.13 -1.03
CA ILE A 854 -30.47 5.38 0.16
C ILE A 854 -31.53 4.33 -0.22
N GLU A 855 -32.49 4.67 -1.07
CA GLU A 855 -33.51 3.72 -1.54
C GLU A 855 -32.88 2.59 -2.36
N THR A 856 -31.96 2.93 -3.28
CA THR A 856 -31.16 1.95 -4.04
C THR A 856 -30.38 1.01 -3.11
N LEU A 857 -29.72 1.57 -2.10
CA LEU A 857 -28.95 0.81 -1.12
C LEU A 857 -29.85 -0.15 -0.34
N ARG A 858 -31.03 0.29 0.11
CA ARG A 858 -32.00 -0.58 0.82
C ARG A 858 -32.51 -1.71 -0.07
N ALA A 859 -32.76 -1.44 -1.35
CA ALA A 859 -33.16 -2.48 -2.31
C ALA A 859 -32.05 -3.54 -2.46
N LEU A 860 -30.83 -3.09 -2.69
CA LEU A 860 -29.64 -3.95 -2.74
C LEU A 860 -29.45 -4.76 -1.44
N TRP A 861 -29.65 -4.12 -0.28
CA TRP A 861 -29.53 -4.74 1.05
C TRP A 861 -30.56 -5.85 1.26
N ARG A 862 -31.79 -5.68 0.76
CA ARG A 862 -32.84 -6.71 0.73
C ARG A 862 -32.56 -7.85 -0.28
N GLY A 863 -31.49 -7.74 -1.06
CA GLY A 863 -31.11 -8.72 -2.07
C GLY A 863 -31.84 -8.55 -3.41
N GLU A 864 -32.45 -7.38 -3.65
CA GLU A 864 -32.96 -7.00 -4.97
C GLU A 864 -31.77 -6.74 -5.92
N SER A 865 -31.97 -6.97 -7.21
CA SER A 865 -30.96 -6.66 -8.22
C SER A 865 -31.19 -5.31 -8.87
N ILE A 866 -30.09 -4.65 -9.26
CA ILE A 866 -30.13 -3.43 -10.06
C ILE A 866 -29.47 -3.66 -11.41
N THR A 867 -29.96 -2.96 -12.44
CA THR A 867 -29.41 -3.05 -13.80
C THR A 867 -28.56 -1.82 -14.06
N ARG A 868 -27.30 -2.02 -14.48
CA ARG A 868 -26.37 -0.93 -14.83
C ARG A 868 -25.86 -1.11 -16.26
N MET A 869 -25.70 0.01 -16.96
CA MET A 869 -25.08 0.05 -18.28
C MET A 869 -23.56 -0.08 -18.16
N ALA A 870 -23.00 -1.15 -18.72
CA ALA A 870 -21.56 -1.35 -18.88
C ALA A 870 -21.16 -1.15 -20.36
N PRO A 871 -19.86 -0.95 -20.68
CA PRO A 871 -19.39 -0.78 -22.06
C PRO A 871 -19.75 -1.94 -23.02
N LYS A 872 -20.12 -3.12 -22.49
CA LYS A 872 -20.51 -4.32 -23.23
C LYS A 872 -22.01 -4.67 -23.14
N GLY A 873 -22.85 -3.82 -22.54
CA GLY A 873 -24.30 -4.02 -22.40
C GLY A 873 -24.83 -3.84 -20.97
N GLU A 874 -26.11 -4.14 -20.76
CA GLU A 874 -26.74 -4.14 -19.43
C GLU A 874 -26.23 -5.31 -18.58
N VAL A 875 -25.83 -5.02 -17.34
CA VAL A 875 -25.39 -6.01 -16.36
C VAL A 875 -26.29 -5.92 -15.13
N GLU A 876 -26.82 -7.07 -14.70
CA GLU A 876 -27.57 -7.22 -13.45
C GLU A 876 -26.58 -7.41 -12.29
N LEU A 877 -26.66 -6.56 -11.27
CA LEU A 877 -25.75 -6.53 -10.13
C LEU A 877 -26.52 -6.82 -8.84
N ARG A 878 -25.88 -7.56 -7.92
CA ARG A 878 -26.39 -7.95 -6.60
C ARG A 878 -25.26 -7.88 -5.56
N VAL A 879 -25.62 -7.60 -4.31
CA VAL A 879 -24.65 -7.53 -3.20
C VAL A 879 -24.22 -8.93 -2.75
N HIS A 880 -22.91 -9.11 -2.60
CA HIS A 880 -22.30 -10.32 -2.06
C HIS A 880 -21.15 -9.98 -1.08
N PRO A 881 -21.12 -10.55 0.15
CA PRO A 881 -22.09 -11.48 0.74
C PRO A 881 -23.44 -10.82 1.01
N ARG A 882 -24.51 -11.61 1.19
CA ARG A 882 -25.80 -11.04 1.59
C ARG A 882 -25.71 -10.58 3.05
N PRO A 883 -26.24 -9.39 3.40
CA PRO A 883 -26.32 -8.95 4.78
C PRO A 883 -27.09 -9.94 5.67
N VAL A 884 -26.70 -9.99 6.94
CA VAL A 884 -27.40 -10.73 8.00
C VAL A 884 -28.69 -9.99 8.38
N GLN A 885 -28.66 -8.66 8.41
CA GLN A 885 -29.84 -7.84 8.72
C GLN A 885 -30.82 -7.77 7.53
N PRO A 886 -32.13 -8.01 7.76
CA PRO A 886 -33.13 -7.98 6.69
C PRO A 886 -33.47 -6.56 6.22
N GLU A 887 -33.23 -5.56 7.05
CA GLU A 887 -33.36 -4.13 6.74
C GLU A 887 -32.10 -3.44 7.23
N LEU A 888 -31.67 -2.40 6.51
CA LEU A 888 -30.53 -1.60 6.89
C LEU A 888 -30.98 -0.54 7.92
N PRO A 889 -30.52 -0.58 9.18
CA PRO A 889 -30.70 0.54 10.09
C PRO A 889 -29.86 1.71 9.61
N PHE A 890 -30.48 2.87 9.45
CA PHE A 890 -29.75 4.05 9.00
C PHE A 890 -30.12 5.32 9.77
N TRP A 891 -29.16 6.23 9.82
CA TRP A 891 -29.28 7.56 10.38
C TRP A 891 -29.10 8.58 9.26
N ILE A 892 -29.85 9.67 9.36
CA ILE A 892 -29.64 10.86 8.52
C ILE A 892 -29.05 11.92 9.43
N THR A 893 -27.86 12.39 9.04
CA THR A 893 -27.19 13.47 9.76
C THR A 893 -27.82 14.80 9.35
N ALA A 894 -28.38 15.52 10.32
CA ALA A 894 -29.07 16.78 10.10
C ALA A 894 -28.52 17.88 11.03
N GLY A 895 -28.04 18.99 10.44
CA GLY A 895 -27.50 20.11 11.22
C GLY A 895 -28.58 21.06 11.72
N GLY A 896 -29.35 21.68 10.82
CA GLY A 896 -30.32 22.71 11.23
C GLY A 896 -31.55 22.90 10.35
N SER A 897 -31.67 22.22 9.21
CA SER A 897 -32.80 22.39 8.29
C SER A 897 -34.02 21.57 8.74
N PRO A 898 -35.19 22.19 9.05
CA PRO A 898 -36.40 21.46 9.39
C PRO A 898 -36.86 20.50 8.29
N GLU A 899 -36.54 20.81 7.04
CA GLU A 899 -36.85 19.99 5.87
C GLU A 899 -36.09 18.65 5.90
N THR A 900 -34.81 18.66 6.30
CA THR A 900 -34.03 17.42 6.45
C THR A 900 -34.60 16.53 7.56
N PHE A 901 -35.02 17.14 8.68
CA PHE A 901 -35.68 16.42 9.79
C PHE A 901 -37.01 15.79 9.34
N ARG A 902 -37.84 16.55 8.61
CA ARG A 902 -39.10 16.05 8.05
C ARG A 902 -38.86 14.87 7.11
N ARG A 903 -37.94 15.01 6.14
CA ARG A 903 -37.59 13.96 5.17
C ARG A 903 -37.03 12.69 5.82
N ALA A 904 -36.22 12.84 6.88
CA ALA A 904 -35.72 11.70 7.65
C ALA A 904 -36.88 10.89 8.26
N GLY A 905 -37.87 11.58 8.83
CA GLY A 905 -39.08 10.97 9.36
C GLY A 905 -39.91 10.28 8.27
N GLU A 906 -40.06 10.88 7.10
CA GLU A 906 -40.80 10.28 5.97
C GLU A 906 -40.20 8.98 5.47
N LEU A 907 -38.86 8.87 5.45
CA LEU A 907 -38.15 7.68 4.99
C LEU A 907 -38.03 6.57 6.05
N GLY A 908 -38.37 6.88 7.30
CA GLY A 908 -38.21 5.96 8.43
C GLY A 908 -36.75 5.79 8.85
N GLY A 909 -35.91 6.81 8.62
CA GLY A 909 -34.52 6.84 9.06
C GLY A 909 -34.39 7.45 10.45
N ASN A 910 -33.47 6.92 11.25
CA ASN A 910 -33.11 7.54 12.53
C ASN A 910 -32.41 8.88 12.30
N LEU A 911 -32.28 9.69 13.35
CA LEU A 911 -31.73 11.03 13.25
C LEU A 911 -30.43 11.15 14.05
N LEU A 912 -29.38 11.68 13.42
CA LEU A 912 -28.15 12.12 14.08
C LEU A 912 -28.05 13.65 13.97
N THR A 913 -27.96 14.36 15.08
CA THR A 913 -27.92 15.85 15.13
C THR A 913 -26.94 16.36 16.19
N HIS A 914 -26.73 17.67 16.31
CA HIS A 914 -25.82 18.31 17.26
C HIS A 914 -26.39 19.63 17.82
N LEU A 915 -25.87 20.13 18.94
CA LEU A 915 -26.26 21.45 19.49
C LEU A 915 -25.36 22.62 19.01
N LEU A 916 -24.26 22.31 18.33
CA LEU A 916 -23.32 23.31 17.86
C LEU A 916 -23.94 24.20 16.76
N GLY A 917 -24.40 25.41 17.13
CA GLY A 917 -25.06 26.35 16.22
C GLY A 917 -26.60 26.36 16.24
N GLN A 918 -27.23 25.70 17.21
CA GLN A 918 -28.68 25.83 17.48
C GLN A 918 -28.98 25.74 18.98
N SER A 919 -30.07 26.36 19.44
CA SER A 919 -30.46 26.29 20.86
C SER A 919 -31.17 24.98 21.21
N PRO A 920 -31.20 24.56 22.50
CA PRO A 920 -31.99 23.42 22.95
C PRO A 920 -33.49 23.50 22.57
N ASP A 921 -34.07 24.72 22.57
CA ASP A 921 -35.49 24.93 22.22
C ASP A 921 -35.73 24.76 20.70
N GLU A 922 -34.77 25.20 19.87
CA GLU A 922 -34.81 24.97 18.42
C GLU A 922 -34.69 23.49 18.08
N LEU A 923 -33.84 22.76 18.80
CA LEU A 923 -33.69 21.32 18.66
C LEU A 923 -35.00 20.59 18.97
N GLU A 924 -35.63 20.89 20.11
CA GLU A 924 -36.91 20.28 20.51
C GLU A 924 -37.99 20.49 19.44
N SER A 925 -38.09 21.71 18.91
CA SER A 925 -39.03 22.04 17.84
C SER A 925 -38.79 21.22 16.55
N LYS A 926 -37.52 21.00 16.18
CA LYS A 926 -37.16 20.20 14.99
C LYS A 926 -37.34 18.70 15.21
N ILE A 927 -37.05 18.21 16.42
CA ILE A 927 -37.37 16.83 16.81
C ILE A 927 -38.87 16.59 16.63
N GLN A 928 -39.73 17.53 17.06
CA GLN A 928 -41.18 17.39 16.86
C GLN A 928 -41.55 17.29 15.37
N VAL A 929 -40.93 18.08 14.49
CA VAL A 929 -41.13 17.98 13.02
C VAL A 929 -40.77 16.59 12.50
N TYR A 930 -39.65 16.03 12.95
CA TYR A 930 -39.25 14.66 12.60
C TYR A 930 -40.25 13.62 13.09
N ARG A 931 -40.68 13.70 14.36
CA ARG A 931 -41.64 12.75 14.96
C ARG A 931 -43.01 12.81 14.28
N ASP A 932 -43.48 14.00 13.94
CA ASP A 932 -44.74 14.21 13.23
C ASP A 932 -44.68 13.58 11.82
N ALA A 933 -43.58 13.78 11.11
CA ALA A 933 -43.36 13.19 9.79
C ALA A 933 -43.25 11.65 9.85
N TRP A 934 -42.51 11.11 10.84
CA TRP A 934 -42.41 9.67 11.11
C TRP A 934 -43.79 9.03 11.30
N LYS A 935 -44.60 9.66 12.16
CA LYS A 935 -45.96 9.20 12.46
C LYS A 935 -46.88 9.32 11.24
N ALA A 936 -46.78 10.40 10.48
CA ALA A 936 -47.59 10.61 9.28
C ALA A 936 -47.28 9.58 8.17
N ALA A 937 -46.03 9.16 8.04
CA ALA A 937 -45.59 8.12 7.12
C ALA A 937 -45.95 6.69 7.57
N GLY A 938 -46.43 6.51 8.81
CA GLY A 938 -46.91 5.23 9.33
C GLY A 938 -45.80 4.27 9.77
N HIS A 939 -44.59 4.77 10.01
CA HIS A 939 -43.48 3.96 10.53
C HIS A 939 -43.74 3.53 11.99
N PRO A 940 -43.32 2.33 12.40
CA PRO A 940 -43.52 1.85 13.77
C PRO A 940 -42.71 2.65 14.79
N GLY A 941 -43.19 2.74 16.04
CA GLY A 941 -42.52 3.49 17.11
C GLY A 941 -42.53 5.00 16.87
N HIS A 942 -41.56 5.72 17.43
CA HIS A 942 -41.41 7.17 17.23
C HIS A 942 -40.16 7.58 16.42
N GLY A 943 -39.34 6.63 15.98
CA GLY A 943 -38.00 6.86 15.44
C GLY A 943 -36.93 6.95 16.55
N HIS A 944 -35.65 7.05 16.20
CA HIS A 944 -34.57 7.23 17.19
C HIS A 944 -33.80 8.53 16.93
N VAL A 945 -33.54 9.32 17.98
CA VAL A 945 -32.83 10.60 17.92
C VAL A 945 -31.54 10.52 18.75
N SER A 946 -30.41 10.47 18.04
CA SER A 946 -29.07 10.52 18.61
C SER A 946 -28.53 11.96 18.55
N LEU A 947 -28.17 12.53 19.70
CA LEU A 947 -27.59 13.86 19.82
C LEU A 947 -26.08 13.75 20.06
N MET A 948 -25.30 14.25 19.11
CA MET A 948 -23.84 14.29 19.18
C MET A 948 -23.37 15.45 20.06
N LEU A 949 -22.62 15.14 21.12
CA LEU A 949 -22.08 16.11 22.07
C LEU A 949 -20.62 15.82 22.38
N HIS A 950 -19.79 16.87 22.37
CA HIS A 950 -18.43 16.77 22.88
C HIS A 950 -18.47 16.42 24.37
N THR A 951 -17.71 15.40 24.76
CA THR A 951 -17.85 14.76 26.07
C THR A 951 -16.51 14.60 26.78
N TYR A 952 -16.42 15.09 28.02
CA TYR A 952 -15.29 14.83 28.93
C TYR A 952 -15.76 14.88 30.39
N ILE A 953 -15.54 13.80 31.15
CA ILE A 953 -16.00 13.64 32.52
C ILE A 953 -14.80 13.60 33.48
N GLY A 954 -14.66 14.63 34.32
CA GLY A 954 -13.63 14.71 35.35
C GLY A 954 -14.19 14.74 36.77
N ASP A 955 -13.29 14.89 37.75
CA ASP A 955 -13.64 14.97 39.18
C ASP A 955 -13.93 16.40 39.65
N ASP A 956 -13.25 17.38 39.03
CA ASP A 956 -13.35 18.80 39.37
C ASP A 956 -13.67 19.64 38.12
N LEU A 957 -14.56 20.63 38.26
CA LEU A 957 -15.06 21.41 37.13
C LEU A 957 -13.99 22.37 36.56
N ASP A 958 -13.15 22.95 37.42
CA ASP A 958 -12.10 23.87 37.00
C ASP A 958 -10.98 23.10 36.29
N GLU A 959 -10.65 21.90 36.78
CA GLU A 959 -9.71 20.97 36.12
C GLU A 959 -10.23 20.54 34.75
N VAL A 960 -11.51 20.15 34.65
CA VAL A 960 -12.12 19.78 33.37
C VAL A 960 -12.04 20.95 32.40
N ARG A 961 -12.42 22.16 32.83
CA ARG A 961 -12.35 23.35 31.98
C ARG A 961 -10.93 23.60 31.48
N ALA A 962 -9.93 23.50 32.35
CA ALA A 962 -8.52 23.68 31.97
C ALA A 962 -8.04 22.63 30.94
N ILE A 963 -8.47 21.37 31.07
CA ILE A 963 -8.07 20.28 30.16
C ILE A 963 -8.68 20.44 28.78
N VAL A 964 -9.95 20.83 28.69
CA VAL A 964 -10.69 20.85 27.41
C VAL A 964 -10.60 22.19 26.68
N TRP A 965 -10.22 23.28 27.38
CA TRP A 965 -10.17 24.64 26.85
C TRP A 965 -9.35 24.77 25.57
N ASP A 966 -8.04 24.49 25.65
CA ASP A 966 -7.12 24.68 24.54
C ASP A 966 -7.41 23.74 23.34
N PRO A 967 -7.65 22.43 23.55
CA PRO A 967 -7.99 21.52 22.45
C PRO A 967 -9.27 21.92 21.70
N PHE A 968 -10.32 22.28 22.43
CA PHE A 968 -11.60 22.63 21.81
C PHE A 968 -11.54 23.95 21.05
N ARG A 969 -10.81 24.95 21.59
CA ARG A 969 -10.56 26.22 20.91
C ARG A 969 -9.83 26.01 19.59
N ASN A 970 -8.82 25.14 19.57
CA ASN A 970 -8.10 24.77 18.33
C ASN A 970 -9.03 24.06 17.34
N TYR A 971 -9.87 23.14 17.81
CA TYR A 971 -10.88 22.47 16.99
C TYR A 971 -11.87 23.47 16.35
N LEU A 972 -12.32 24.50 17.08
CA LEU A 972 -13.19 25.53 16.52
C LEU A 972 -12.47 26.41 15.50
N ARG A 973 -11.19 26.75 15.73
CA ARG A 973 -10.40 27.62 14.85
C ARG A 973 -10.25 27.05 13.44
N THR A 974 -10.19 25.72 13.30
CA THR A 974 -10.08 25.06 12.00
C THR A 974 -11.41 24.98 11.23
N SER A 975 -12.53 25.45 11.82
CA SER A 975 -13.88 25.35 11.22
C SER A 975 -14.63 26.69 11.15
N VAL A 976 -14.33 27.46 10.10
CA VAL A 976 -14.93 28.78 9.83
C VAL A 976 -16.46 28.73 9.72
N GLY A 977 -17.02 27.62 9.20
CA GLY A 977 -18.46 27.42 9.08
C GLY A 977 -19.18 27.28 10.43
N LEU A 978 -18.56 26.59 11.40
CA LEU A 978 -19.10 26.41 12.75
C LEU A 978 -19.13 27.75 13.50
N ILE A 979 -18.05 28.53 13.41
CA ILE A 979 -17.98 29.86 14.06
C ILE A 979 -19.06 30.79 13.50
N LYS A 980 -19.27 30.80 12.18
CA LYS A 980 -20.32 31.60 11.53
C LYS A 980 -21.73 31.21 11.98
N ALA A 981 -22.03 29.90 12.08
CA ALA A 981 -23.32 29.42 12.55
C ALA A 981 -23.60 29.81 14.01
N MET A 982 -22.58 29.73 14.87
CA MET A 982 -22.69 30.16 16.27
C MET A 982 -22.94 31.67 16.40
N ALA A 983 -22.24 32.50 15.62
CA ALA A 983 -22.46 33.95 15.61
C ALA A 983 -23.88 34.35 15.14
N GLN A 984 -24.42 33.64 14.14
CA GLN A 984 -25.77 33.86 13.64
C GLN A 984 -26.86 33.46 14.64
N GLY A 985 -26.64 32.39 15.43
CA GLY A 985 -27.55 31.98 16.51
C GLY A 985 -27.73 33.03 17.61
N ASP A 986 -26.74 33.92 17.78
CA ASP A 986 -26.80 35.07 18.70
C ASP A 986 -27.35 36.35 18.03
N GLY A 987 -27.88 36.25 16.80
CA GLY A 987 -28.46 37.37 16.07
C GLY A 987 -27.44 38.38 15.56
N LYS A 988 -26.16 38.01 15.47
CA LYS A 988 -25.08 38.86 14.95
C LYS A 988 -24.73 38.46 13.51
N ASP A 989 -24.85 39.39 12.58
CA ASP A 989 -24.40 39.21 11.19
C ASP A 989 -22.96 39.75 11.07
N LEU A 990 -21.97 38.88 11.28
CA LEU A 990 -20.54 39.25 11.31
C LEU A 990 -19.87 38.93 9.96
N GLN A 991 -19.11 39.90 9.43
CA GLN A 991 -18.20 39.66 8.30
C GLN A 991 -16.90 39.06 8.83
N MET A 992 -16.79 37.73 8.79
CA MET A 992 -15.64 36.97 9.34
C MET A 992 -14.27 37.42 8.77
N ALA A 993 -14.24 37.94 7.54
CA ALA A 993 -13.02 38.43 6.89
C ALA A 993 -12.54 39.80 7.41
N GLU A 994 -13.35 40.50 8.21
CA GLU A 994 -13.06 41.84 8.75
C GLU A 994 -12.75 41.82 10.26
N LEU A 995 -12.83 40.64 10.92
CA LEU A 995 -12.53 40.49 12.34
C LEU A 995 -11.01 40.54 12.56
N SER A 996 -10.58 41.29 13.59
CA SER A 996 -9.20 41.24 14.04
C SER A 996 -8.92 39.90 14.74
N ASP A 997 -7.65 39.48 14.81
CA ASP A 997 -7.28 38.27 15.57
C ASP A 997 -7.74 38.35 17.03
N GLU A 998 -7.69 39.53 17.65
CA GLU A 998 -8.15 39.76 19.03
C GLU A 998 -9.67 39.60 19.18
N ASP A 999 -10.47 40.12 18.23
CA ASP A 999 -11.93 39.95 18.21
C ASP A 999 -12.32 38.49 17.95
N MET A 1000 -11.57 37.80 17.10
CA MET A 1000 -11.78 36.39 16.80
C MET A 1000 -11.50 35.54 18.04
N GLU A 1001 -10.39 35.81 18.75
CA GLU A 1001 -10.07 35.09 19.98
C GLU A 1001 -11.10 35.34 21.09
N ALA A 1002 -11.61 36.57 21.25
CA ALA A 1002 -12.70 36.85 22.17
C ALA A 1002 -14.03 36.16 21.78
N LEU A 1003 -14.29 35.99 20.48
CA LEU A 1003 -15.44 35.25 19.98
C LEU A 1003 -15.32 33.75 20.27
N LEU A 1004 -14.14 33.16 20.09
CA LEU A 1004 -13.89 31.76 20.44
C LEU A 1004 -14.02 31.50 21.93
N ASP A 1005 -13.48 32.39 22.77
CA ASP A 1005 -13.56 32.27 24.23
C ASP A 1005 -15.05 32.31 24.68
N HIS A 1006 -15.83 33.25 24.14
CA HIS A 1006 -17.26 33.34 24.42
C HIS A 1006 -18.05 32.12 23.91
N ALA A 1007 -17.70 31.63 22.72
CA ALA A 1007 -18.31 30.45 22.10
C ALA A 1007 -18.02 29.18 22.90
N PHE A 1008 -16.78 29.01 23.38
CA PHE A 1008 -16.40 27.94 24.31
C PHE A 1008 -17.25 28.03 25.57
N ASP A 1009 -17.27 29.18 26.26
CA ASP A 1009 -17.91 29.31 27.57
C ASP A 1009 -19.38 28.91 27.50
N ARG A 1010 -20.08 29.44 26.49
CA ARG A 1010 -21.48 29.10 26.24
C ARG A 1010 -21.66 27.62 25.93
N TYR A 1011 -20.84 27.06 25.03
CA TYR A 1011 -20.99 25.67 24.61
C TYR A 1011 -20.69 24.70 25.75
N PHE A 1012 -19.63 24.96 26.53
CA PHE A 1012 -19.25 24.22 27.72
C PHE A 1012 -20.37 24.23 28.79
N GLU A 1013 -21.01 25.38 29.01
CA GLU A 1013 -22.05 25.51 30.05
C GLU A 1013 -23.42 24.95 29.63
N THR A 1014 -23.77 24.99 28.33
CA THR A 1014 -25.16 24.78 27.90
C THR A 1014 -25.36 23.73 26.81
N SER A 1015 -24.29 23.21 26.19
CA SER A 1015 -24.40 22.44 24.95
C SER A 1015 -23.32 21.37 24.76
N ALA A 1016 -22.58 21.05 25.83
CA ALA A 1016 -21.57 19.99 25.86
C ALA A 1016 -21.78 19.10 27.08
N LEU A 1017 -21.25 17.88 27.03
CA LEU A 1017 -21.22 16.96 28.16
C LEU A 1017 -19.82 16.98 28.80
N MET A 1018 -19.34 18.19 29.11
CA MET A 1018 -18.03 18.45 29.70
C MET A 1018 -18.21 18.93 31.14
N GLY A 1019 -17.76 18.15 32.11
CA GLY A 1019 -17.89 18.54 33.51
C GLY A 1019 -17.73 17.39 34.49
N THR A 1020 -18.35 17.53 35.66
CA THR A 1020 -18.39 16.48 36.68
C THR A 1020 -19.54 15.52 36.43
N MET A 1021 -19.54 14.38 37.13
CA MET A 1021 -20.64 13.42 37.07
C MET A 1021 -22.01 14.08 37.37
N GLU A 1022 -22.10 14.95 38.37
CA GLU A 1022 -23.37 15.55 38.77
C GLU A 1022 -23.88 16.59 37.76
N SER A 1023 -23.01 17.48 37.26
CA SER A 1023 -23.41 18.47 36.24
C SER A 1023 -23.86 17.80 34.94
N ASN A 1024 -23.20 16.69 34.56
CA ASN A 1024 -23.58 15.92 33.38
C ASN A 1024 -24.90 15.15 33.56
N LEU A 1025 -25.22 14.70 34.78
CA LEU A 1025 -26.52 14.07 35.07
C LEU A 1025 -27.69 15.06 34.88
N GLU A 1026 -27.53 16.31 35.32
CA GLU A 1026 -28.53 17.36 35.13
C GLU A 1026 -28.78 17.63 33.64
N MET A 1027 -27.71 17.75 32.85
CA MET A 1027 -27.80 17.95 31.40
C MET A 1027 -28.50 16.77 30.70
N VAL A 1028 -28.14 15.54 31.05
CA VAL A 1028 -28.77 14.34 30.47
C VAL A 1028 -30.27 14.27 30.79
N ALA A 1029 -30.67 14.68 31.99
CA ALA A 1029 -32.08 14.75 32.37
C ALA A 1029 -32.86 15.78 31.55
N ASP A 1030 -32.28 16.96 31.29
CA ASP A 1030 -32.89 17.99 30.43
C ASP A 1030 -33.03 17.52 28.97
N LEU A 1031 -31.98 16.94 28.39
CA LEU A 1031 -32.01 16.41 27.02
C LEU A 1031 -33.09 15.35 26.82
N ARG A 1032 -33.26 14.49 27.83
CA ARG A 1032 -34.30 13.47 27.83
C ARG A 1032 -35.71 14.06 27.83
N LEU A 1033 -35.94 15.14 28.58
CA LEU A 1033 -37.23 15.84 28.58
C LEU A 1033 -37.55 16.46 27.21
N ARG A 1034 -36.51 16.83 26.46
CA ARG A 1034 -36.61 17.40 25.10
C ARG A 1034 -36.72 16.36 23.98
N GLY A 1035 -36.85 15.08 24.34
CA GLY A 1035 -37.11 14.00 23.38
C GLY A 1035 -35.88 13.44 22.65
N VAL A 1036 -34.69 13.62 23.22
CA VAL A 1036 -33.45 12.93 22.81
C VAL A 1036 -33.45 11.51 23.38
N ASP A 1037 -33.17 10.52 22.53
CA ASP A 1037 -33.16 9.09 22.91
C ASP A 1037 -31.75 8.61 23.29
N GLU A 1038 -30.72 9.20 22.68
CA GLU A 1038 -29.33 8.78 22.83
C GLU A 1038 -28.37 9.97 22.77
N VAL A 1039 -27.33 9.94 23.61
CA VAL A 1039 -26.18 10.86 23.50
C VAL A 1039 -25.02 10.16 22.80
N ALA A 1040 -24.61 10.66 21.64
CA ALA A 1040 -23.41 10.24 20.93
C ALA A 1040 -22.21 11.06 21.42
N CYS A 1041 -21.42 10.48 22.32
CA CYS A 1041 -20.31 11.14 23.00
C CYS A 1041 -19.12 11.30 22.05
N LEU A 1042 -18.91 12.51 21.54
CA LEU A 1042 -17.75 12.86 20.75
C LEU A 1042 -16.53 13.03 21.68
N ILE A 1043 -15.58 12.10 21.56
CA ILE A 1043 -14.47 11.92 22.50
C ILE A 1043 -13.08 12.24 21.93
N ASP A 1044 -12.97 12.45 20.62
CA ASP A 1044 -11.70 12.68 19.93
C ASP A 1044 -11.65 14.08 19.30
N PHE A 1045 -11.35 15.08 20.13
CA PHE A 1045 -11.25 16.50 19.72
C PHE A 1045 -9.97 17.18 20.24
N GLY A 1046 -8.89 16.40 20.39
CA GLY A 1046 -7.53 16.90 20.69
C GLY A 1046 -7.06 16.76 22.16
N ILE A 1047 -7.80 16.04 23.02
CA ILE A 1047 -7.38 15.71 24.39
C ILE A 1047 -6.50 14.46 24.38
N ASP A 1048 -5.46 14.41 25.22
CA ASP A 1048 -4.57 13.24 25.40
C ASP A 1048 -5.31 11.90 25.58
N ASP A 1049 -4.75 10.82 25.04
CA ASP A 1049 -5.41 9.51 24.96
C ASP A 1049 -5.68 8.91 26.34
N ASP A 1050 -4.72 8.99 27.27
CA ASP A 1050 -4.86 8.41 28.60
C ASP A 1050 -5.89 9.20 29.44
N LEU A 1051 -5.91 10.53 29.29
CA LEU A 1051 -6.95 11.37 29.90
C LEU A 1051 -8.34 11.04 29.33
N THR A 1052 -8.43 10.88 28.02
CA THR A 1052 -9.70 10.60 27.34
C THR A 1052 -10.23 9.21 27.71
N LEU A 1053 -9.38 8.17 27.76
CA LEU A 1053 -9.76 6.82 28.19
C LEU A 1053 -10.26 6.79 29.64
N ARG A 1054 -9.65 7.58 30.54
CA ARG A 1054 -10.15 7.74 31.93
C ARG A 1054 -11.53 8.36 31.98
N SER A 1055 -11.82 9.32 31.10
CA SER A 1055 -13.15 9.93 30.95
C SER A 1055 -14.16 8.93 30.38
N ILE A 1056 -13.80 8.19 29.31
CA ILE A 1056 -14.65 7.18 28.67
C ILE A 1056 -15.12 6.11 29.67
N ALA A 1057 -14.21 5.64 30.54
CA ALA A 1057 -14.52 4.66 31.59
C ALA A 1057 -15.61 5.12 32.59
N ARG A 1058 -15.93 6.42 32.65
CA ARG A 1058 -16.98 6.99 33.53
C ARG A 1058 -18.35 7.06 32.86
N ILE A 1059 -18.43 6.95 31.54
CA ILE A 1059 -19.69 7.04 30.78
C ILE A 1059 -20.70 5.94 31.16
N PRO A 1060 -20.30 4.66 31.33
CA PRO A 1060 -21.25 3.62 31.77
C PRO A 1060 -21.93 3.93 33.10
N GLU A 1061 -21.20 4.56 34.02
CA GLU A 1061 -21.74 4.97 35.33
C GLU A 1061 -22.69 6.16 35.20
N LEU A 1062 -22.37 7.15 34.35
CA LEU A 1062 -23.28 8.24 34.01
C LEU A 1062 -24.59 7.70 33.43
N MET A 1063 -24.49 6.79 32.46
CA MET A 1063 -25.64 6.12 31.85
C MET A 1063 -26.49 5.38 32.89
N ARG A 1064 -25.86 4.59 33.76
CA ARG A 1064 -26.55 3.84 34.82
C ARG A 1064 -27.28 4.79 35.78
N ARG A 1065 -26.61 5.83 36.28
CA ARG A 1065 -27.19 6.80 37.22
C ARG A 1065 -28.31 7.63 36.58
N ALA A 1066 -28.16 8.05 35.33
CA ALA A 1066 -29.18 8.78 34.58
C ALA A 1066 -30.46 7.94 34.39
N ASN A 1067 -30.31 6.63 34.24
CA ASN A 1067 -31.43 5.69 34.05
C ASN A 1067 -32.06 5.22 35.37
N GLU A 1068 -31.29 5.17 36.47
CA GLU A 1068 -31.80 4.89 37.82
C GLU A 1068 -32.59 6.05 38.43
N ALA A 1069 -32.26 7.29 38.05
CA ALA A 1069 -32.97 8.50 38.47
C ALA A 1069 -34.35 8.67 37.80
N GLY A 1070 -35.10 7.57 37.61
CA GLY A 1070 -36.37 7.49 36.87
C GLY A 1070 -37.39 8.58 37.24
N PRO A 1071 -38.39 8.82 36.36
CA PRO A 1071 -39.31 9.95 36.50
C PRO A 1071 -39.97 9.92 37.88
N ALA A 1072 -39.99 11.08 38.56
CA ALA A 1072 -40.63 11.24 39.85
C ALA A 1072 -42.13 10.86 39.74
N GLU A 1073 -42.50 9.69 40.23
CA GLU A 1073 -43.90 9.32 40.42
C GLU A 1073 -44.37 9.72 41.81
N ASP A 1074 -45.49 10.45 41.82
CA ASP A 1074 -46.34 10.73 42.95
C ASP A 1074 -46.60 9.46 43.79
N GLY A 1075 -46.46 9.61 45.09
CA GLY A 1075 -46.46 8.49 46.03
C GLY A 1075 -47.78 7.75 46.15
N ASN A 1076 -47.72 6.44 46.36
CA ASN A 1076 -48.43 5.73 47.43
C ASN A 1076 -47.98 4.25 47.55
N GLY A 1077 -47.56 3.83 48.74
CA GLY A 1077 -48.02 2.57 49.35
C GLY A 1077 -47.44 1.20 48.96
N ALA A 1078 -46.55 0.71 49.84
CA ALA A 1078 -46.61 -0.60 50.55
C ALA A 1078 -46.32 -1.96 49.87
N ALA A 1079 -45.34 -2.67 50.49
CA ALA A 1079 -45.24 -4.11 50.85
C ALA A 1079 -45.53 -5.19 49.75
N SER A 1080 -44.87 -6.35 49.65
CA SER A 1080 -44.25 -7.22 50.65
C SER A 1080 -43.35 -8.27 49.97
N ALA A 1081 -42.37 -8.77 50.71
CA ALA A 1081 -41.64 -10.01 50.44
C ALA A 1081 -42.54 -11.26 50.57
N ALA A 1082 -42.25 -12.34 49.82
CA ALA A 1082 -41.98 -13.70 50.33
C ALA A 1082 -42.19 -14.86 49.32
N SER A 1083 -41.25 -15.81 49.37
CA SER A 1083 -41.38 -17.27 49.12
C SER A 1083 -41.56 -17.74 47.65
N ALA A 1084 -41.15 -18.95 47.23
CA ALA A 1084 -40.86 -20.17 47.96
C ALA A 1084 -39.94 -21.11 47.15
N ALA A 1085 -39.29 -22.01 47.88
CA ALA A 1085 -38.45 -23.12 47.42
C ALA A 1085 -39.24 -24.34 46.91
N SER A 1086 -38.56 -25.20 46.16
CA SER A 1086 -38.63 -26.69 46.13
C SER A 1086 -37.86 -27.18 44.90
N ALA A 1087 -37.26 -28.36 44.78
CA ALA A 1087 -36.77 -29.44 45.64
C ALA A 1087 -36.26 -30.52 44.64
N GLU A 1088 -35.24 -31.30 45.02
CA GLU A 1088 -34.45 -32.20 44.17
C GLU A 1088 -35.22 -33.37 43.50
N ALA A 1089 -34.64 -33.89 42.41
CA ALA A 1089 -34.66 -35.32 42.11
C ALA A 1089 -33.30 -35.76 41.53
N VAL A 1090 -32.57 -36.56 42.31
CA VAL A 1090 -31.31 -37.22 41.93
C VAL A 1090 -31.63 -38.58 41.30
N VAL A 1091 -31.04 -38.86 40.13
CA VAL A 1091 -30.96 -40.18 39.48
C VAL A 1091 -29.47 -40.51 39.33
N PRO A 1092 -28.99 -41.72 39.68
CA PRO A 1092 -27.56 -42.02 39.66
C PRO A 1092 -27.08 -42.27 38.21
N SER A 1093 -26.19 -41.42 37.72
CA SER A 1093 -25.46 -41.61 36.46
C SER A 1093 -24.21 -42.49 36.68
N LEU A 1094 -24.02 -43.47 35.78
CA LEU A 1094 -22.76 -44.18 35.58
C LEU A 1094 -21.64 -43.19 35.20
N PRO A 1095 -20.35 -43.52 35.45
CA PRO A 1095 -19.25 -42.57 35.25
C PRO A 1095 -19.16 -42.11 33.80
N SER A 1096 -19.19 -40.79 33.62
CA SER A 1096 -18.79 -40.10 32.40
C SER A 1096 -17.38 -40.54 31.99
N MET A 1097 -17.21 -40.97 30.73
CA MET A 1097 -15.87 -41.15 30.13
C MET A 1097 -15.26 -39.85 29.59
N VAL A 1098 -15.92 -38.71 29.83
CA VAL A 1098 -15.34 -37.38 29.64
C VAL A 1098 -15.04 -36.83 31.04
N PRO A 1099 -13.75 -36.68 31.44
CA PRO A 1099 -13.45 -35.87 32.61
C PRO A 1099 -13.98 -34.47 32.32
N ALA A 1100 -14.61 -33.83 33.31
CA ALA A 1100 -14.83 -32.39 33.24
C ALA A 1100 -13.50 -31.74 32.88
N ALA A 1101 -13.45 -31.00 31.77
CA ALA A 1101 -12.24 -30.31 31.35
C ALA A 1101 -11.72 -29.51 32.56
N GLY A 1102 -10.52 -29.84 33.04
CA GLY A 1102 -9.84 -29.08 34.07
C GLY A 1102 -9.54 -27.65 33.62
N SER A 1103 -8.77 -26.91 34.41
CA SER A 1103 -8.42 -25.52 34.12
C SER A 1103 -7.74 -25.39 32.75
N LEU A 1104 -8.50 -24.96 31.74
CA LEU A 1104 -7.97 -24.59 30.43
C LEU A 1104 -7.14 -23.30 30.57
N PRO A 1105 -6.07 -23.12 29.78
CA PRO A 1105 -5.22 -21.93 29.85
C PRO A 1105 -5.99 -20.65 29.50
N ASP A 1106 -5.63 -19.55 30.17
CA ASP A 1106 -6.33 -18.25 30.08
C ASP A 1106 -5.92 -17.43 28.84
N SER A 1107 -4.78 -17.75 28.22
CA SER A 1107 -4.29 -17.14 26.97
C SER A 1107 -3.41 -18.11 26.19
N VAL A 1108 -2.91 -17.71 25.01
CA VAL A 1108 -1.93 -18.50 24.27
C VAL A 1108 -0.56 -18.42 24.94
N GLY A 1109 -0.15 -17.25 25.45
CA GLY A 1109 1.07 -17.14 26.24
C GLY A 1109 1.05 -18.06 27.48
N ASP A 1110 -0.09 -18.16 28.15
CA ASP A 1110 -0.27 -19.08 29.29
C ASP A 1110 -0.16 -20.55 28.89
N ALA A 1111 -0.75 -20.93 27.75
CA ALA A 1111 -0.60 -22.29 27.22
C ALA A 1111 0.86 -22.61 26.87
N ILE A 1112 1.59 -21.64 26.30
CA ILE A 1112 3.00 -21.81 25.95
C ILE A 1112 3.82 -22.19 27.19
N ARG A 1113 3.67 -21.42 28.28
CA ARG A 1113 4.37 -21.66 29.54
C ARG A 1113 3.91 -22.94 30.22
N THR A 1114 2.60 -23.10 30.41
CA THR A 1114 2.01 -24.18 31.21
C THR A 1114 2.31 -25.56 30.61
N TYR A 1115 2.25 -25.68 29.29
CA TYR A 1115 2.47 -26.96 28.61
C TYR A 1115 3.89 -27.12 28.07
N GLY A 1116 4.77 -26.14 28.24
CA GLY A 1116 6.14 -26.18 27.72
C GLY A 1116 6.15 -26.33 26.19
N ILE A 1117 5.42 -25.45 25.51
CA ILE A 1117 5.34 -25.43 24.05
C ILE A 1117 6.66 -24.92 23.50
N THR A 1118 7.22 -25.64 22.53
CA THR A 1118 8.45 -25.26 21.85
C THR A 1118 8.21 -24.84 20.40
N HIS A 1119 7.09 -25.23 19.80
CA HIS A 1119 6.74 -24.89 18.43
C HIS A 1119 5.37 -24.26 18.36
N LEU A 1120 5.30 -23.12 17.68
CA LEU A 1120 4.06 -22.42 17.39
C LEU A 1120 4.07 -21.94 15.95
N GLN A 1121 2.92 -22.04 15.30
CA GLN A 1121 2.65 -21.30 14.08
C GLN A 1121 1.51 -20.32 14.31
N CYS A 1122 1.63 -19.10 13.78
CA CYS A 1122 0.56 -18.12 13.84
C CYS A 1122 0.65 -17.08 12.71
N THR A 1123 -0.36 -16.21 12.57
CA THR A 1123 -0.27 -15.08 11.64
C THR A 1123 0.45 -13.89 12.29
N PRO A 1124 0.99 -12.92 11.51
CA PRO A 1124 1.50 -11.66 12.06
C PRO A 1124 0.53 -10.97 13.02
N SER A 1125 -0.77 -10.99 12.73
CA SER A 1125 -1.81 -10.46 13.62
C SER A 1125 -1.87 -11.18 14.97
N MET A 1126 -1.81 -12.51 14.97
CA MET A 1126 -1.77 -13.30 16.22
C MET A 1126 -0.47 -13.10 16.99
N ALA A 1127 0.68 -13.00 16.31
CA ALA A 1127 1.96 -12.72 16.94
C ALA A 1127 1.96 -11.35 17.68
N ARG A 1128 1.27 -10.34 17.13
CA ARG A 1128 1.06 -9.05 17.81
C ARG A 1128 0.21 -9.20 19.07
N LEU A 1129 -0.84 -10.01 19.03
CA LEU A 1129 -1.69 -10.27 20.20
C LEU A 1129 -0.89 -10.95 21.31
N ILE A 1130 -0.09 -11.98 20.96
CA ILE A 1130 0.78 -12.67 21.91
C ILE A 1130 1.79 -11.68 22.51
N LEU A 1131 2.45 -10.85 21.68
CA LEU A 1131 3.41 -9.83 22.15
C LEU A 1131 2.80 -8.74 23.04
N ALA A 1132 1.47 -8.54 23.01
CA ALA A 1132 0.77 -7.59 23.86
C ALA A 1132 0.45 -8.17 25.24
N GLU A 1133 0.56 -9.48 25.43
CA GLU A 1133 0.42 -10.11 26.75
C GLU A 1133 1.56 -9.65 27.68
N SER A 1134 1.24 -9.47 28.97
CA SER A 1134 2.22 -9.02 29.99
C SER A 1134 3.39 -9.98 30.13
N ASP A 1135 3.09 -11.27 30.04
CA ASP A 1135 4.05 -12.37 29.88
C ASP A 1135 3.59 -13.17 28.66
N PRO A 1136 4.31 -13.11 27.52
CA PRO A 1136 3.92 -13.80 26.30
C PRO A 1136 4.49 -15.23 26.19
N GLY A 1137 5.40 -15.63 27.08
CA GLY A 1137 6.03 -16.96 27.08
C GLY A 1137 6.88 -17.30 25.83
N LEU A 1138 7.18 -16.31 24.97
CA LEU A 1138 7.88 -16.53 23.70
C LEU A 1138 9.31 -17.05 23.86
N ASP A 1139 9.93 -16.83 25.01
CA ASP A 1139 11.23 -17.36 25.40
C ASP A 1139 11.26 -18.88 25.60
N HIS A 1140 10.08 -19.51 25.72
CA HIS A 1140 9.96 -20.98 25.74
C HIS A 1140 9.93 -21.62 24.34
N LEU A 1141 9.75 -20.82 23.29
CA LEU A 1141 9.67 -21.34 21.92
C LEU A 1141 11.06 -21.57 21.33
N ASP A 1142 11.27 -22.75 20.75
CA ASP A 1142 12.44 -23.07 19.91
C ASP A 1142 12.23 -22.57 18.47
N THR A 1143 11.00 -22.65 17.97
CA THR A 1143 10.63 -22.22 16.62
C THR A 1143 9.27 -21.53 16.60
N LEU A 1144 9.22 -20.34 16.00
CA LEU A 1144 8.00 -19.62 15.66
C LEU A 1144 7.87 -19.49 14.14
N LEU A 1145 6.82 -20.08 13.59
CA LEU A 1145 6.46 -19.96 12.17
C LEU A 1145 5.40 -18.88 12.01
N ILE A 1146 5.63 -17.94 11.11
CA ILE A 1146 4.71 -16.85 10.81
C ILE A 1146 4.33 -16.90 9.33
N GLY A 1147 3.03 -16.85 9.03
CA GLY A 1147 2.56 -16.87 7.65
C GLY A 1147 1.09 -16.46 7.52
N GLY A 1148 0.60 -16.41 6.28
CA GLY A 1148 -0.80 -16.07 5.95
C GLY A 1148 -1.10 -14.57 5.82
N GLU A 1149 -0.19 -13.68 6.25
CA GLU A 1149 -0.27 -12.23 6.02
C GLU A 1149 1.14 -11.68 5.73
N ALA A 1150 1.23 -10.46 5.18
CA ALA A 1150 2.52 -9.78 5.04
C ALA A 1150 3.16 -9.59 6.41
N PHE A 1151 4.41 -10.02 6.58
CA PHE A 1151 5.12 -9.99 7.86
C PHE A 1151 5.99 -8.72 7.97
N PRO A 1152 5.62 -7.71 8.77
CA PRO A 1152 6.35 -6.44 8.81
C PRO A 1152 7.68 -6.58 9.55
N GLY A 1153 8.74 -5.94 9.04
CA GLY A 1153 10.08 -6.04 9.63
C GLY A 1153 10.15 -5.58 11.09
N ARG A 1154 9.48 -4.48 11.44
CA ARG A 1154 9.38 -4.02 12.85
C ARG A 1154 8.74 -5.04 13.79
N LEU A 1155 7.79 -5.85 13.29
CA LEU A 1155 7.21 -6.93 14.09
C LEU A 1155 8.24 -8.06 14.27
N ALA A 1156 8.95 -8.40 13.21
CA ALA A 1156 10.04 -9.37 13.26
C ALA A 1156 11.15 -8.97 14.24
N GLU A 1157 11.58 -7.71 14.25
CA GLU A 1157 12.56 -7.18 15.21
C GLU A 1157 12.12 -7.43 16.65
N ARG A 1158 10.88 -7.05 16.99
CA ARG A 1158 10.31 -7.27 18.33
C ARG A 1158 10.22 -8.74 18.73
N LEU A 1159 9.95 -9.63 17.77
CA LEU A 1159 9.93 -11.07 18.03
C LEU A 1159 11.33 -11.61 18.30
N LEU A 1160 12.32 -11.21 17.50
CA LEU A 1160 13.72 -11.59 17.68
C LEU A 1160 14.26 -11.11 19.05
N GLU A 1161 13.87 -9.91 19.49
CA GLU A 1161 14.24 -9.39 20.82
C GLU A 1161 13.67 -10.22 21.99
N ARG A 1162 12.52 -10.88 21.80
CA ARG A 1162 11.86 -11.67 22.83
C ARG A 1162 12.20 -13.16 22.79
N MET A 1163 12.77 -13.64 21.69
CA MET A 1163 13.04 -15.05 21.42
C MET A 1163 14.55 -15.32 21.32
N ASP A 1164 15.28 -15.15 22.43
CA ASP A 1164 16.74 -15.25 22.45
C ASP A 1164 17.22 -16.67 22.05
N GLY A 1165 17.75 -16.79 20.83
CA GLY A 1165 18.27 -18.04 20.26
C GLY A 1165 17.27 -18.90 19.47
N ALA A 1166 15.99 -18.53 19.41
CA ALA A 1166 14.97 -19.30 18.69
C ALA A 1166 14.97 -19.05 17.16
N ARG A 1167 14.27 -19.91 16.42
CA ARG A 1167 14.11 -19.79 14.96
C ARG A 1167 12.78 -19.07 14.66
N VAL A 1168 12.85 -17.86 14.12
CA VAL A 1168 11.69 -17.18 13.53
C VAL A 1168 11.70 -17.41 12.02
N LEU A 1169 10.62 -17.99 11.48
CA LEU A 1169 10.48 -18.33 10.07
C LEU A 1169 9.27 -17.61 9.47
N ASN A 1170 9.47 -16.88 8.37
CA ASN A 1170 8.36 -16.44 7.53
C ASN A 1170 8.01 -17.55 6.54
N MET A 1171 6.74 -17.86 6.38
CA MET A 1171 6.23 -18.96 5.57
C MET A 1171 5.21 -18.43 4.57
N TYR A 1172 5.27 -18.91 3.34
CA TYR A 1172 4.31 -18.54 2.29
C TYR A 1172 3.97 -19.74 1.42
N GLY A 1173 2.70 -19.89 1.10
CA GLY A 1173 2.19 -20.91 0.19
C GLY A 1173 0.66 -20.93 0.15
N PRO A 1174 0.06 -21.13 -1.03
CA PRO A 1174 -1.36 -21.43 -1.15
C PRO A 1174 -1.67 -22.92 -0.88
N THR A 1175 -2.93 -23.24 -0.59
CA THR A 1175 -3.39 -24.63 -0.43
C THR A 1175 -3.17 -25.46 -1.69
N GLU A 1176 -3.25 -24.83 -2.87
CA GLU A 1176 -3.00 -25.44 -4.17
C GLU A 1176 -1.56 -25.96 -4.38
N THR A 1177 -0.63 -25.60 -3.50
CA THR A 1177 0.77 -26.06 -3.52
C THR A 1177 1.18 -26.71 -2.19
N THR A 1178 0.19 -27.13 -1.38
CA THR A 1178 0.36 -27.85 -0.11
C THR A 1178 0.94 -27.00 1.03
N ILE A 1179 0.11 -26.13 1.60
CA ILE A 1179 0.35 -25.36 2.84
C ILE A 1179 1.43 -24.28 2.68
N TRP A 1180 2.71 -24.66 2.64
CA TRP A 1180 3.82 -23.72 2.43
C TRP A 1180 4.68 -24.14 1.24
N SER A 1181 5.15 -23.15 0.48
CA SER A 1181 5.97 -23.29 -0.73
C SER A 1181 7.32 -22.61 -0.62
N SER A 1182 7.45 -21.59 0.23
CA SER A 1182 8.73 -20.97 0.59
C SER A 1182 8.88 -20.75 2.09
N THR A 1183 10.13 -20.52 2.50
CA THR A 1183 10.48 -20.12 3.85
C THR A 1183 11.62 -19.11 3.85
N GLN A 1184 11.53 -18.10 4.71
CA GLN A 1184 12.61 -17.17 5.03
C GLN A 1184 12.95 -17.30 6.51
N ARG A 1185 14.20 -17.66 6.82
CA ARG A 1185 14.71 -17.50 8.18
C ARG A 1185 14.91 -16.02 8.46
N VAL A 1186 14.32 -15.53 9.55
CA VAL A 1186 14.37 -14.13 9.91
C VAL A 1186 15.54 -13.88 10.85
N ASP A 1187 16.44 -13.00 10.44
CA ASP A 1187 17.51 -12.45 11.26
C ASP A 1187 17.39 -10.91 11.31
N HIS A 1188 18.28 -10.24 12.05
CA HIS A 1188 18.25 -8.78 12.17
C HIS A 1188 18.44 -8.06 10.83
N ALA A 1189 19.18 -8.64 9.88
CA ALA A 1189 19.36 -8.02 8.57
C ALA A 1189 18.06 -8.08 7.76
N VAL A 1190 17.39 -9.23 7.76
CA VAL A 1190 16.08 -9.42 7.12
C VAL A 1190 15.00 -8.55 7.79
N ALA A 1191 15.00 -8.49 9.12
CA ALA A 1191 14.01 -7.74 9.88
C ALA A 1191 14.13 -6.21 9.73
N SER A 1192 15.30 -5.71 9.33
CA SER A 1192 15.52 -4.27 9.08
C SER A 1192 14.77 -3.74 7.85
N GLY A 1193 14.31 -4.63 6.96
CA GLY A 1193 13.47 -4.26 5.82
C GLY A 1193 12.04 -3.87 6.23
N ALA A 1194 11.29 -3.18 5.37
CA ALA A 1194 9.91 -2.83 5.68
C ALA A 1194 9.00 -4.06 5.85
N ILE A 1195 9.21 -5.08 5.00
CA ILE A 1195 8.48 -6.36 4.98
C ILE A 1195 9.50 -7.49 4.86
N VAL A 1196 9.29 -8.56 5.62
CA VAL A 1196 10.09 -9.79 5.54
C VAL A 1196 9.81 -10.51 4.20
N PRO A 1197 10.83 -10.83 3.39
CA PRO A 1197 10.66 -11.53 2.12
C PRO A 1197 10.04 -12.93 2.25
N LEU A 1198 9.51 -13.47 1.15
CA LEU A 1198 8.96 -14.84 1.09
C LEU A 1198 10.05 -15.92 1.27
N GLY A 1199 11.31 -15.58 0.98
CA GLY A 1199 12.46 -16.46 1.09
C GLY A 1199 12.60 -17.45 -0.04
N ASP A 1200 13.26 -18.57 0.26
CA ASP A 1200 13.61 -19.59 -0.73
C ASP A 1200 12.53 -20.68 -0.82
N PRO A 1201 12.35 -21.32 -1.99
CA PRO A 1201 11.44 -22.45 -2.15
C PRO A 1201 11.77 -23.58 -1.19
N ILE A 1202 10.77 -24.26 -0.63
CA ILE A 1202 10.98 -25.47 0.19
C ILE A 1202 11.38 -26.67 -0.69
N ALA A 1203 11.73 -27.81 -0.07
CA ALA A 1203 12.16 -29.02 -0.78
C ALA A 1203 11.22 -29.39 -1.96
N ASN A 1204 11.84 -29.70 -3.12
CA ASN A 1204 11.15 -30.08 -4.37
C ASN A 1204 10.09 -29.09 -4.86
N THR A 1205 10.25 -27.80 -4.55
CA THR A 1205 9.38 -26.71 -5.00
C THR A 1205 10.16 -25.76 -5.92
N GLY A 1206 9.48 -25.24 -6.93
CA GLY A 1206 10.00 -24.15 -7.78
C GLY A 1206 9.10 -22.93 -7.68
N MET A 1207 9.65 -21.73 -7.73
CA MET A 1207 8.94 -20.45 -7.65
C MET A 1207 9.52 -19.48 -8.66
N TYR A 1208 8.69 -19.01 -9.59
CA TYR A 1208 9.15 -18.21 -10.72
C TYR A 1208 8.26 -16.99 -10.87
N VAL A 1209 8.85 -15.81 -11.06
CA VAL A 1209 8.10 -14.59 -11.31
C VAL A 1209 8.10 -14.32 -12.81
N VAL A 1210 6.92 -14.15 -13.40
CA VAL A 1210 6.73 -13.98 -14.83
C VAL A 1210 5.90 -12.74 -15.18
N ASP A 1211 6.08 -12.26 -16.40
CA ASP A 1211 5.23 -11.21 -16.97
C ASP A 1211 3.88 -11.80 -17.45
N ALA A 1212 3.01 -10.94 -17.99
CA ALA A 1212 1.71 -11.34 -18.51
C ALA A 1212 1.78 -12.35 -19.68
N GLU A 1213 2.94 -12.49 -20.32
CA GLU A 1213 3.19 -13.45 -21.40
C GLU A 1213 3.85 -14.76 -20.91
N GLY A 1214 4.11 -14.90 -19.61
CA GLY A 1214 4.72 -16.09 -19.02
C GLY A 1214 6.25 -16.14 -19.13
N ARG A 1215 6.91 -15.03 -19.47
CA ARG A 1215 8.39 -14.94 -19.50
C ARG A 1215 8.91 -14.51 -18.15
N LEU A 1216 10.08 -15.01 -17.75
CA LEU A 1216 10.73 -14.58 -16.51
C LEU A 1216 10.96 -13.06 -16.50
N VAL A 1217 10.66 -12.41 -15.38
CA VAL A 1217 10.95 -10.99 -15.21
C VAL A 1217 12.36 -10.76 -14.64
N PRO A 1218 13.02 -9.66 -14.98
CA PRO A 1218 14.26 -9.25 -14.33
C PRO A 1218 14.11 -9.05 -12.81
N PHE A 1219 15.24 -9.07 -12.10
CA PHE A 1219 15.27 -8.74 -10.68
C PHE A 1219 14.73 -7.31 -10.43
N GLY A 1220 13.88 -7.16 -9.40
CA GLY A 1220 13.27 -5.89 -9.03
C GLY A 1220 11.99 -5.52 -9.81
N VAL A 1221 11.56 -6.37 -10.76
CA VAL A 1221 10.32 -6.15 -11.53
C VAL A 1221 9.18 -6.96 -10.91
N PRO A 1222 8.04 -6.33 -10.58
CA PRO A 1222 6.87 -7.06 -10.12
C PRO A 1222 6.28 -7.92 -11.26
N GLY A 1223 5.82 -9.11 -10.91
CA GLY A 1223 5.19 -10.03 -11.85
C GLY A 1223 4.31 -11.05 -11.15
N GLU A 1224 3.77 -11.98 -11.91
CA GLU A 1224 2.95 -13.07 -11.41
C GLU A 1224 3.83 -14.21 -10.91
N LEU A 1225 3.52 -14.75 -9.73
CA LEU A 1225 4.27 -15.84 -9.12
C LEU A 1225 3.69 -17.20 -9.54
N LEU A 1226 4.46 -17.98 -10.27
CA LEU A 1226 4.14 -19.36 -10.62
C LEU A 1226 4.89 -20.33 -9.70
N ILE A 1227 4.17 -21.30 -9.14
CA ILE A 1227 4.72 -22.28 -8.19
C ILE A 1227 4.65 -23.68 -8.79
N GLY A 1228 5.79 -24.36 -8.88
CA GLY A 1228 5.93 -25.69 -9.45
C GLY A 1228 6.45 -26.72 -8.45
N GLY A 1229 6.54 -27.97 -8.91
CA GLY A 1229 7.17 -29.06 -8.18
C GLY A 1229 6.19 -29.98 -7.46
N ALA A 1230 6.70 -30.76 -6.52
CA ALA A 1230 5.96 -31.88 -5.91
C ALA A 1230 4.85 -31.44 -4.94
N GLY A 1231 4.84 -30.17 -4.51
CA GLY A 1231 3.76 -29.58 -3.73
C GLY A 1231 2.49 -29.26 -4.53
N VAL A 1232 2.58 -29.17 -5.87
CA VAL A 1232 1.43 -28.85 -6.72
C VAL A 1232 0.38 -29.97 -6.65
N VAL A 1233 -0.81 -29.62 -6.16
CA VAL A 1233 -1.88 -30.58 -5.85
C VAL A 1233 -2.64 -30.99 -7.10
N ARG A 1234 -3.52 -32.00 -7.01
CA ARG A 1234 -4.22 -32.59 -8.17
C ARG A 1234 -5.06 -31.56 -8.94
N GLY A 1235 -5.75 -30.68 -8.24
CA GLY A 1235 -6.63 -29.65 -8.79
C GLY A 1235 -7.82 -29.38 -7.87
N TYR A 1236 -8.88 -28.81 -8.44
CA TYR A 1236 -10.15 -28.56 -7.73
C TYR A 1236 -11.16 -29.68 -8.00
N LEU A 1237 -11.81 -30.16 -6.93
CA LEU A 1237 -12.82 -31.21 -6.97
C LEU A 1237 -13.96 -30.81 -7.92
N ASP A 1238 -14.25 -31.65 -8.91
CA ASP A 1238 -15.32 -31.48 -9.91
C ASP A 1238 -15.32 -30.13 -10.65
N ARG A 1239 -14.15 -29.46 -10.74
CA ARG A 1239 -13.97 -28.20 -11.50
C ARG A 1239 -12.80 -28.31 -12.51
N PRO A 1240 -12.92 -29.11 -13.58
CA PRO A 1240 -11.85 -29.28 -14.56
C PRO A 1240 -11.49 -27.99 -15.31
N GLY A 1241 -12.46 -27.12 -15.60
CA GLY A 1241 -12.21 -25.83 -16.26
C GLY A 1241 -11.35 -24.89 -15.41
N LEU A 1242 -11.73 -24.69 -14.14
CA LEU A 1242 -10.95 -23.89 -13.20
C LEU A 1242 -9.58 -24.52 -12.91
N THR A 1243 -9.52 -25.86 -12.87
CA THR A 1243 -8.25 -26.57 -12.71
C THR A 1243 -7.32 -26.29 -13.90
N ALA A 1244 -7.80 -26.34 -15.14
CA ALA A 1244 -6.97 -26.04 -16.31
C ALA A 1244 -6.55 -24.55 -16.40
N GLU A 1245 -7.36 -23.64 -15.85
CA GLU A 1245 -7.04 -22.21 -15.78
C GLU A 1245 -5.91 -21.91 -14.78
N ARG A 1246 -5.90 -22.61 -13.63
CA ARG A 1246 -4.98 -22.34 -12.51
C ARG A 1246 -3.78 -23.26 -12.43
N PHE A 1247 -3.89 -24.48 -12.96
CA PHE A 1247 -2.82 -25.47 -12.99
C PHE A 1247 -2.38 -25.67 -14.43
N ILE A 1248 -1.43 -24.84 -14.86
CA ILE A 1248 -0.99 -24.71 -16.26
C ILE A 1248 0.28 -25.53 -16.52
N ASP A 1249 0.50 -25.91 -17.78
CA ASP A 1249 1.82 -26.35 -18.21
C ASP A 1249 2.81 -25.18 -18.13
N SER A 1250 4.06 -25.47 -17.77
CA SER A 1250 5.08 -24.44 -17.63
C SER A 1250 5.25 -23.61 -18.92
N PRO A 1251 5.05 -22.27 -18.87
CA PRO A 1251 5.34 -21.38 -20.00
C PRO A 1251 6.83 -20.99 -20.05
N ILE A 1252 7.65 -21.46 -19.10
CA ILE A 1252 9.03 -21.04 -18.92
C ILE A 1252 9.98 -22.07 -19.54
N ASP A 1253 10.75 -21.69 -20.57
CA ASP A 1253 11.67 -22.64 -21.22
C ASP A 1253 12.68 -23.23 -20.22
N GLY A 1254 12.80 -24.56 -20.19
CA GLY A 1254 13.70 -25.27 -19.28
C GLY A 1254 13.12 -25.54 -17.88
N VAL A 1255 11.88 -25.15 -17.61
CA VAL A 1255 11.11 -25.60 -16.45
C VAL A 1255 10.05 -26.60 -16.95
N GLU A 1256 10.12 -27.84 -16.47
CA GLU A 1256 9.17 -28.90 -16.82
C GLU A 1256 8.11 -29.10 -15.73
N GLY A 1257 6.96 -29.65 -16.13
CA GLY A 1257 5.88 -30.00 -15.22
C GLY A 1257 4.79 -28.92 -15.12
N ARG A 1258 3.83 -29.20 -14.23
CA ARG A 1258 2.66 -28.37 -14.01
C ARG A 1258 2.95 -27.31 -12.95
N LEU A 1259 2.55 -26.08 -13.22
CA LEU A 1259 2.68 -24.93 -12.32
C LEU A 1259 1.30 -24.46 -11.85
N TYR A 1260 1.24 -23.97 -10.61
CA TYR A 1260 0.10 -23.25 -10.07
C TYR A 1260 0.27 -21.74 -10.28
N ARG A 1261 -0.82 -21.08 -10.67
CA ARG A 1261 -0.93 -19.65 -10.98
C ARG A 1261 -1.81 -18.89 -9.99
#